data_AF-A0A2N0EUV8-F1
#
_entry.id   AF-A0A2N0EUV8-F1
#
_cell.length_a   1.000
_cell.length_b   1.000
_cell.length_c   1.000
_cell.angle_alpha   90.00
_cell.angle_beta   90.00
_cell.angle_gamma   90.00
#
_symmetry.space_group_name_H-M   'P 1'
#
loop_
_entity.id
_entity.type
_entity.pdbx_description
1 polymer ?
#
loop_
_entity_poly.entity_id
_entity_poly.type
_entity_poly.pdbx_seq_one_letter_code
_entity_poly.pdbx_strand_id
1 'polypeptide(L)'
;MKKITFRLFLGLVFVFAGQIMAQKTTQSIDDQLQQLRENSKITQEDVKWEITNETVSRVGNVSHIYYRQTLNGLQIYGTESGVHTLPNGKVISASNHFINNAVNRAVGSSTPALTAVQAVQSAASQLNYNITETLSVISKKKGVSQESLISDGGISLSPIPAKLMYQLNQNDELVLVWDISIQEKSQQDWWSMRVDAASGVIVDKVNWMLSCAFEHDHSDDAEVIDYNANLFDIPNYNELVANANSGCNECYEVFAMPIESPYYGSRTVETFASNAIASPFGWHDTNGAAGAEFTVTRGNNVNAYEDGNNPGYQPDGGASLYFVGYPFSQIYSGANQYEDAAITNLFYWNNIIHDLLYQYGFDEAGGNFQENNYGNGGLGSDSVNAEAQDGSGTCNANFGTPADGGNPTMQMYVCGDKDGDFDNLVIVHEYGHGISNRLTGGPGAAGCLGNQEQMGEGWSDFYGVLMSIESGDTGTDERGVGTYLFGQGPGGAGIRPYPYTTDMTVNPQTYDDIKTAAVPHGVGSVWATMMWEVTWALIDEYGFDTNFYNFTGDVSLDAGNIQAFALVTEAMKLQPCSPGFVDGRDAIFAADLAIYGGANECILWDAFAKRGLGVSADQGSSASRSDGTEAFDTPSGLATFTAPDDVCANSPVLTGLSGGSPLGGVYSGTGVTDDGNGSTYSFDPVAAGVGLHTITYDVPAGVCSIASSASDDIEVLAIPPGPVTVDAMDFCPGTPVTVSAVLSDPLNVIRWYDAPIDGTFLFEGEDYTFNPVTTTTVYAQETPPGPLSQLKISETRIDTPDTFELQNVGLAADYSGYTVAVSDDYSNINIVNSITKTLGAMAADSVVFWDDSSGSAQYWGNNLFWSSAGTGWIIVIDDTGNVVDSLFWNWSAAAISGLNVTINGFNVTGADLDWTGIGASFTSACPDSFRRHDDTDSATDWAVGCEAADFGVANSDINLGFDGCLGDRSPATATVDALAPVITCPADETVSVNPGDQYTLPDYTALTTATDNCTASPVITQDPVAGTMVGVGVTVVTMTATDDLGNASSCTFNVTVDEILGVSDSELGNHLILYPNPTQGQLTLINNTTTELLSAVIMDVNGRLIQTINLSNTGVSTEISVEALATGMYFVKINTATTSIVKRIVKH
;
A
#
# COMPACT_ATOMS: atom_id res chain seq x y z
N MET A 1 -18.81 -41.82 64.35
CA MET A 1 -19.49 -40.96 63.34
C MET A 1 -18.65 -39.78 62.85
N LYS A 2 -17.88 -39.06 63.68
CA LYS A 2 -17.11 -37.86 63.23
C LYS A 2 -15.94 -38.07 62.24
N LYS A 3 -15.36 -39.27 62.12
CA LYS A 3 -14.24 -39.54 61.18
C LYS A 3 -14.68 -39.89 59.75
N ILE A 4 -15.93 -40.31 59.55
CA ILE A 4 -16.47 -40.64 58.22
C ILE A 4 -17.03 -39.38 57.56
N THR A 5 -17.65 -38.47 58.32
CA THR A 5 -18.14 -37.19 57.79
C THR A 5 -17.02 -36.24 57.36
N PHE A 6 -15.85 -36.24 58.02
CA PHE A 6 -14.73 -35.38 57.62
C PHE A 6 -14.06 -35.84 56.30
N ARG A 7 -13.97 -37.16 56.06
CA ARG A 7 -13.47 -37.71 54.79
C ARG A 7 -14.47 -37.56 53.64
N LEU A 8 -15.78 -37.64 53.91
CA LEU A 8 -16.80 -37.33 52.91
C LEU A 8 -16.84 -35.83 52.56
N PHE A 9 -16.61 -34.94 53.54
CA PHE A 9 -16.58 -33.50 53.30
C PHE A 9 -15.32 -33.08 52.53
N LEU A 10 -14.16 -33.69 52.80
CA LEU A 10 -12.95 -33.46 52.01
C LEU A 10 -13.09 -34.01 50.58
N GLY A 11 -13.68 -35.21 50.42
CA GLY A 11 -14.00 -35.76 49.10
C GLY A 11 -15.02 -34.93 48.32
N LEU A 12 -16.04 -34.36 48.98
CA LEU A 12 -16.98 -33.44 48.33
C LEU A 12 -16.32 -32.11 47.97
N VAL A 13 -15.42 -31.56 48.79
CA VAL A 13 -14.72 -30.30 48.49
C VAL A 13 -13.75 -30.46 47.31
N PHE A 14 -13.06 -31.60 47.18
CA PHE A 14 -12.23 -31.90 46.00
C PHE A 14 -13.06 -32.12 44.72
N VAL A 15 -14.21 -32.80 44.82
CA VAL A 15 -15.12 -32.97 43.67
C VAL A 15 -15.76 -31.64 43.26
N PHE A 16 -16.16 -30.79 44.21
CA PHE A 16 -16.72 -29.47 43.90
C PHE A 16 -15.66 -28.48 43.39
N ALA A 17 -14.43 -28.48 43.92
CA ALA A 17 -13.37 -27.61 43.41
C ALA A 17 -12.94 -27.97 41.98
N GLY A 18 -12.85 -29.27 41.66
CA GLY A 18 -12.58 -29.74 40.29
C GLY A 18 -13.69 -29.41 39.29
N GLN A 19 -14.96 -29.47 39.71
CA GLN A 19 -16.09 -29.07 38.84
C GLN A 19 -16.17 -27.55 38.61
N ILE A 20 -15.76 -26.73 39.58
CA ILE A 20 -15.75 -25.25 39.45
C ILE A 20 -14.63 -24.79 38.50
N MET A 21 -13.45 -25.42 38.54
CA MET A 21 -12.34 -25.10 37.62
C MET A 21 -12.68 -25.53 36.19
N ALA A 22 -13.17 -26.76 35.98
CA ALA A 22 -13.59 -27.26 34.67
C ALA A 22 -14.73 -26.42 34.04
N GLN A 23 -15.68 -25.91 34.84
CA GLN A 23 -16.72 -24.99 34.35
C GLN A 23 -16.17 -23.63 33.91
N LYS A 24 -15.07 -23.16 34.50
CA LYS A 24 -14.47 -21.86 34.16
C LYS A 24 -13.62 -21.94 32.89
N THR A 25 -12.92 -23.06 32.68
CA THR A 25 -12.13 -23.36 31.48
C THR A 25 -12.99 -23.40 30.21
N THR A 26 -14.07 -24.18 30.22
CA THR A 26 -14.96 -24.29 29.05
C THR A 26 -15.68 -22.98 28.74
N GLN A 27 -15.91 -22.15 29.76
CA GLN A 27 -16.54 -20.84 29.59
C GLN A 27 -15.67 -19.90 28.74
N SER A 28 -14.34 -19.88 28.93
CA SER A 28 -13.46 -19.01 28.13
C SER A 28 -13.45 -19.39 26.65
N ILE A 29 -13.49 -20.68 26.32
CA ILE A 29 -13.62 -21.16 24.93
C ILE A 29 -14.99 -20.76 24.37
N ASP A 30 -16.07 -21.00 25.12
CA ASP A 30 -17.43 -20.67 24.69
C ASP A 30 -17.62 -19.16 24.49
N ASP A 31 -17.03 -18.32 25.33
CA ASP A 31 -17.07 -16.86 25.21
C ASP A 31 -16.34 -16.38 23.92
N GLN A 32 -15.16 -16.93 23.62
CA GLN A 32 -14.42 -16.64 22.39
C GLN A 32 -15.22 -17.03 21.14
N LEU A 33 -15.77 -18.25 21.14
CA LEU A 33 -16.59 -18.74 20.02
C LEU A 33 -17.90 -17.94 19.89
N GLN A 34 -18.48 -17.49 21.00
CA GLN A 34 -19.65 -16.62 20.97
C GLN A 34 -19.32 -15.27 20.33
N GLN A 35 -18.18 -14.65 20.65
CA GLN A 35 -17.75 -13.41 20.02
C GLN A 35 -17.56 -13.56 18.51
N LEU A 36 -16.92 -14.65 18.07
CA LEU A 36 -16.77 -14.97 16.64
C LEU A 36 -18.12 -15.15 15.94
N ARG A 37 -19.10 -15.74 16.62
CA ARG A 37 -20.48 -15.86 16.11
C ARG A 37 -21.19 -14.53 16.01
N GLU A 38 -21.07 -13.68 17.02
CA GLU A 38 -21.67 -12.34 17.01
C GLU A 38 -21.09 -11.50 15.87
N ASN A 39 -19.81 -11.69 15.55
CA ASN A 39 -19.12 -11.09 14.41
C ASN A 39 -19.35 -11.82 13.07
N SER A 40 -20.26 -12.81 13.02
CA SER A 40 -20.59 -13.61 11.82
C SER A 40 -19.39 -14.32 11.16
N LYS A 41 -18.33 -14.60 11.94
CA LYS A 41 -17.14 -15.33 11.47
C LYS A 41 -17.35 -16.85 11.46
N ILE A 42 -18.22 -17.38 12.33
CA ILE A 42 -18.62 -18.79 12.38
C ILE A 42 -20.14 -18.92 12.64
N THR A 43 -20.73 -20.07 12.32
CA THR A 43 -22.17 -20.34 12.54
C THR A 43 -22.45 -21.00 13.90
N GLN A 44 -23.74 -21.09 14.26
CA GLN A 44 -24.19 -21.82 15.47
C GLN A 44 -23.86 -23.33 15.43
N GLU A 45 -23.67 -23.91 14.25
CA GLU A 45 -23.34 -25.33 14.11
C GLU A 45 -21.82 -25.59 14.23
N ASP A 46 -21.00 -24.55 14.05
CA ASP A 46 -19.54 -24.62 14.04
C ASP A 46 -18.90 -24.62 15.43
N VAL A 47 -19.65 -24.29 16.49
CA VAL A 47 -19.14 -24.18 17.88
C VAL A 47 -18.98 -25.52 18.59
N LYS A 48 -18.87 -26.61 17.84
CA LYS A 48 -18.60 -27.94 18.39
C LYS A 48 -17.11 -28.17 18.41
N TRP A 49 -16.59 -28.51 19.57
CA TRP A 49 -15.15 -28.62 19.80
C TRP A 49 -14.80 -29.76 20.76
N GLU A 50 -13.54 -30.16 20.75
CA GLU A 50 -12.96 -31.12 21.69
C GLU A 50 -11.57 -30.63 22.13
N ILE A 51 -11.28 -30.72 23.44
CA ILE A 51 -9.96 -30.42 23.99
C ILE A 51 -8.98 -31.52 23.56
N THR A 52 -7.87 -31.10 22.96
CA THR A 52 -6.76 -31.99 22.58
C THR A 52 -5.73 -32.13 23.71
N ASN A 53 -5.50 -31.07 24.47
CA ASN A 53 -4.59 -31.05 25.62
C ASN A 53 -4.94 -29.88 26.57
N GLU A 54 -4.77 -30.08 27.89
CA GLU A 54 -4.97 -29.04 28.91
C GLU A 54 -3.90 -29.22 30.00
N THR A 55 -3.11 -28.18 30.24
CA THR A 55 -1.99 -28.19 31.19
C THR A 55 -1.84 -26.86 31.90
N VAL A 56 -1.13 -26.86 33.03
CA VAL A 56 -0.74 -25.64 33.74
C VAL A 56 0.77 -25.59 33.78
N SER A 57 1.36 -24.53 33.22
CA SER A 57 2.81 -24.33 33.22
C SER A 57 3.33 -24.18 34.64
N ARG A 58 4.39 -24.93 35.00
CA ARG A 58 5.06 -24.83 36.30
C ARG A 58 5.83 -23.53 36.48
N VAL A 59 6.12 -22.83 35.38
CA VAL A 59 6.92 -21.61 35.31
C VAL A 59 6.01 -20.39 35.53
N GLY A 60 5.08 -20.12 34.61
CA GLY A 60 4.20 -18.95 34.65
C GLY A 60 2.85 -19.16 35.35
N ASN A 61 2.53 -20.39 35.81
CA ASN A 61 1.18 -20.79 36.24
C ASN A 61 0.08 -20.52 35.19
N VAL A 62 0.45 -20.45 33.91
CA VAL A 62 -0.49 -20.26 32.81
C VAL A 62 -1.23 -21.57 32.56
N SER A 63 -2.55 -21.51 32.47
CA SER A 63 -3.36 -22.63 31.99
C SER A 63 -3.35 -22.59 30.46
N HIS A 64 -2.72 -23.57 29.83
CA HIS A 64 -2.75 -23.77 28.38
C HIS A 64 -3.83 -24.78 28.04
N ILE A 65 -4.75 -24.38 27.16
CA ILE A 65 -5.86 -25.24 26.74
C ILE A 65 -5.87 -25.25 25.21
N TYR A 66 -5.67 -26.43 24.64
CA TYR A 66 -5.68 -26.65 23.20
C TYR A 66 -6.94 -27.42 22.82
N TYR A 67 -7.56 -27.04 21.72
CA TYR A 67 -8.80 -27.65 21.25
C TYR A 67 -8.91 -27.60 19.72
N ARG A 68 -9.77 -28.46 19.17
CA ARG A 68 -10.06 -28.54 17.73
C ARG A 68 -11.56 -28.48 17.48
N GLN A 69 -11.93 -27.98 16.31
CA GLN A 69 -13.30 -28.07 15.82
C GLN A 69 -13.67 -29.54 15.58
N THR A 70 -14.93 -29.89 15.81
CA THR A 70 -15.45 -31.23 15.53
C THR A 70 -16.67 -31.22 14.63
N LEU A 71 -16.71 -32.19 13.72
CA LEU A 71 -17.86 -32.48 12.87
C LEU A 71 -18.24 -33.94 13.04
N ASN A 72 -19.51 -34.22 13.36
CA ASN A 72 -20.02 -35.58 13.64
C ASN A 72 -19.24 -36.32 14.75
N GLY A 73 -18.62 -35.58 15.69
CA GLY A 73 -17.78 -36.13 16.75
C GLY A 73 -16.38 -36.54 16.29
N LEU A 74 -15.97 -36.20 15.07
CA LEU A 74 -14.61 -36.34 14.55
C LEU A 74 -13.93 -34.99 14.53
N GLN A 75 -12.65 -34.95 14.91
CA GLN A 75 -11.82 -33.75 14.83
C GLN A 75 -11.59 -33.34 13.37
N ILE A 76 -11.48 -32.04 13.15
CA ILE A 76 -11.07 -31.46 11.88
C ILE A 76 -9.59 -31.05 11.98
N TYR A 77 -8.73 -31.63 11.15
CA TYR A 77 -7.31 -31.25 11.11
C TYR A 77 -7.15 -29.87 10.47
N GLY A 78 -6.15 -29.09 10.92
CA GLY A 78 -5.98 -27.69 10.53
C GLY A 78 -6.83 -26.69 11.32
N THR A 79 -7.53 -27.14 12.38
CA THR A 79 -8.35 -26.28 13.27
C THR A 79 -7.79 -26.20 14.69
N GLU A 80 -6.53 -26.58 14.87
CA GLU A 80 -5.77 -26.46 16.12
C GLU A 80 -5.89 -25.04 16.66
N SER A 81 -6.47 -24.90 17.85
CA SER A 81 -6.79 -23.61 18.47
C SER A 81 -6.35 -23.64 19.94
N GLY A 82 -6.01 -22.49 20.50
CA GLY A 82 -5.50 -22.37 21.86
C GLY A 82 -6.15 -21.23 22.63
N VAL A 83 -6.35 -21.42 23.93
CA VAL A 83 -6.69 -20.34 24.88
C VAL A 83 -5.78 -20.48 26.09
N HIS A 84 -5.12 -19.39 26.43
CA HIS A 84 -4.11 -19.33 27.49
C HIS A 84 -4.50 -18.30 28.54
N THR A 85 -4.59 -18.73 29.79
CA THR A 85 -5.11 -17.89 30.89
C THR A 85 -4.19 -17.85 32.10
N LEU A 86 -4.07 -16.66 32.69
CA LEU A 86 -3.39 -16.47 33.97
C LEU A 86 -4.23 -17.05 35.12
N PRO A 87 -3.64 -17.28 36.32
CA PRO A 87 -4.37 -17.79 37.49
C PRO A 87 -5.59 -16.97 37.92
N ASN A 88 -5.61 -15.67 37.60
CA ASN A 88 -6.75 -14.79 37.88
C ASN A 88 -7.92 -14.98 36.88
N GLY A 89 -7.72 -15.74 35.80
CA GLY A 89 -8.66 -15.99 34.72
C GLY A 89 -8.59 -14.99 33.55
N LYS A 90 -7.60 -14.09 33.52
CA LYS A 90 -7.35 -13.20 32.37
C LYS A 90 -6.77 -14.03 31.22
N VAL A 91 -7.38 -13.94 30.04
CA VAL A 91 -6.82 -14.47 28.79
C VAL A 91 -5.63 -13.60 28.39
N ILE A 92 -4.49 -14.22 28.12
CA ILE A 92 -3.26 -13.55 27.68
C ILE A 92 -2.90 -13.86 26.23
N SER A 93 -3.34 -15.01 25.72
CA SER A 93 -3.26 -15.38 24.30
C SER A 93 -4.46 -16.26 23.97
N ALA A 94 -5.03 -16.10 22.77
CA ALA A 94 -6.07 -16.95 22.25
C ALA A 94 -6.01 -16.96 20.72
N SER A 95 -6.19 -18.14 20.13
CA SER A 95 -6.21 -18.36 18.69
C SER A 95 -7.38 -19.26 18.31
N ASN A 96 -7.95 -19.04 17.13
CA ASN A 96 -9.07 -19.84 16.64
C ASN A 96 -8.97 -20.07 15.13
N HIS A 97 -8.81 -21.33 14.75
CA HIS A 97 -8.70 -21.77 13.36
C HIS A 97 -9.95 -22.53 12.90
N PHE A 98 -11.11 -22.27 13.50
CA PHE A 98 -12.34 -22.98 13.15
C PHE A 98 -12.82 -22.59 11.76
N ILE A 99 -13.28 -23.59 11.02
CA ILE A 99 -13.82 -23.43 9.68
C ILE A 99 -15.28 -23.01 9.78
N ASN A 100 -15.59 -21.90 9.10
CA ASN A 100 -16.96 -21.39 8.99
C ASN A 100 -17.81 -22.29 8.09
N ASN A 101 -19.04 -22.58 8.54
CA ASN A 101 -20.05 -23.34 7.82
C ASN A 101 -19.61 -24.79 7.50
N ALA A 102 -18.92 -25.43 8.46
CA ALA A 102 -18.29 -26.74 8.28
C ALA A 102 -19.29 -27.82 7.85
N VAL A 103 -20.52 -27.79 8.36
CA VAL A 103 -21.58 -28.75 8.02
C VAL A 103 -21.92 -28.74 6.52
N ASN A 104 -21.99 -27.55 5.92
CA ASN A 104 -22.34 -27.42 4.49
C ASN A 104 -21.13 -27.64 3.56
N ARG A 105 -19.91 -27.45 4.07
CA ARG A 105 -18.68 -27.79 3.34
C ARG A 105 -18.37 -29.29 3.35
N ALA A 106 -19.00 -30.06 4.23
CA ALA A 106 -18.79 -31.49 4.32
C ALA A 106 -19.37 -32.22 3.10
N VAL A 107 -18.52 -32.93 2.36
CA VAL A 107 -18.89 -33.68 1.16
C VAL A 107 -18.61 -35.17 1.32
N GLY A 108 -19.27 -35.99 0.50
CA GLY A 108 -19.11 -37.44 0.52
C GLY A 108 -19.81 -38.14 1.69
N SER A 109 -19.32 -39.33 2.03
CA SER A 109 -19.90 -40.19 3.07
C SER A 109 -19.33 -39.87 4.45
N SER A 110 -20.19 -39.81 5.48
CA SER A 110 -19.78 -39.68 6.88
C SER A 110 -19.32 -41.00 7.51
N THR A 111 -19.25 -42.07 6.73
CA THR A 111 -18.67 -43.36 7.13
C THR A 111 -17.60 -43.78 6.13
N PRO A 112 -16.46 -44.34 6.59
CA PRO A 112 -15.36 -44.68 5.69
C PRO A 112 -15.74 -45.87 4.80
N ALA A 113 -15.44 -45.78 3.51
CA ALA A 113 -15.59 -46.91 2.58
C ALA A 113 -14.37 -47.84 2.60
N LEU A 114 -13.19 -47.26 2.90
CA LEU A 114 -11.94 -47.99 3.09
C LEU A 114 -11.68 -48.22 4.57
N THR A 115 -11.20 -49.42 4.90
CA THR A 115 -10.61 -49.71 6.21
C THR A 115 -9.26 -49.02 6.37
N ALA A 116 -8.79 -48.83 7.60
CA ALA A 116 -7.48 -48.23 7.88
C ALA A 116 -6.33 -48.98 7.16
N VAL A 117 -6.37 -50.31 7.10
CA VAL A 117 -5.39 -51.12 6.36
C VAL A 117 -5.42 -50.82 4.85
N GLN A 118 -6.61 -50.65 4.27
CA GLN A 118 -6.74 -50.28 2.86
C GLN A 118 -6.25 -48.86 2.59
N ALA A 119 -6.44 -47.93 3.52
CA ALA A 119 -5.90 -46.58 3.41
C ALA A 119 -4.36 -46.59 3.41
N VAL A 120 -3.72 -47.36 4.30
CA VAL A 120 -2.25 -47.56 4.29
C VAL A 120 -1.78 -48.19 2.98
N GLN A 121 -2.50 -49.19 2.46
CA GLN A 121 -2.18 -49.80 1.17
C GLN A 121 -2.27 -48.79 0.01
N SER A 122 -3.29 -47.93 0.00
CA SER A 122 -3.44 -46.88 -1.01
C SER A 122 -2.35 -45.82 -0.90
N ALA A 123 -1.97 -45.40 0.30
CA ALA A 123 -0.89 -44.45 0.53
C ALA A 123 0.47 -45.03 0.09
N ALA A 124 0.78 -46.25 0.52
CA ALA A 124 2.00 -46.96 0.11
C ALA A 124 2.11 -47.09 -1.41
N SER A 125 1.00 -47.38 -2.11
CA SER A 125 0.98 -47.43 -3.57
C SER A 125 1.23 -46.08 -4.24
N GLN A 126 0.75 -44.97 -3.66
CA GLN A 126 0.97 -43.62 -4.18
C GLN A 126 2.40 -43.13 -3.94
N LEU A 127 3.01 -43.55 -2.83
CA LEU A 127 4.41 -43.26 -2.48
C LEU A 127 5.41 -44.25 -3.11
N ASN A 128 4.93 -45.21 -3.92
CA ASN A 128 5.74 -46.26 -4.55
C ASN A 128 6.49 -47.17 -3.57
N TYR A 129 5.97 -47.38 -2.36
CA TYR A 129 6.52 -48.35 -1.42
C TYR A 129 6.09 -49.77 -1.75
N ASN A 130 7.00 -50.72 -1.54
CA ASN A 130 6.73 -52.13 -1.73
C ASN A 130 6.41 -52.81 -0.38
N ILE A 131 5.14 -53.17 -0.17
CA ILE A 131 4.70 -53.89 1.03
C ILE A 131 5.23 -55.33 0.98
N THR A 132 6.22 -55.62 1.82
CA THR A 132 6.88 -56.93 1.88
C THR A 132 6.26 -57.85 2.93
N GLU A 133 5.51 -57.30 3.89
CA GLU A 133 4.88 -58.04 4.98
C GLU A 133 3.37 -57.78 5.06
N THR A 134 2.63 -58.66 5.73
CA THR A 134 1.16 -58.50 5.83
C THR A 134 0.81 -57.35 6.78
N LEU A 135 0.10 -56.35 6.27
CA LEU A 135 -0.52 -55.30 7.09
C LEU A 135 -1.70 -55.88 7.89
N SER A 136 -1.69 -55.70 9.20
CA SER A 136 -2.73 -56.19 10.12
C SER A 136 -2.93 -55.22 11.28
N VAL A 137 -4.16 -55.16 11.81
CA VAL A 137 -4.48 -54.30 12.96
C VAL A 137 -3.94 -54.97 14.23
N ILE A 138 -2.97 -54.33 14.87
CA ILE A 138 -2.37 -54.72 16.16
C ILE A 138 -3.34 -54.38 17.29
N SER A 139 -3.86 -53.16 17.29
CA SER A 139 -4.81 -52.70 18.30
C SER A 139 -5.83 -51.73 17.71
N LYS A 140 -7.01 -51.63 18.33
CA LYS A 140 -8.07 -50.70 17.93
C LYS A 140 -8.83 -50.19 19.15
N LYS A 141 -8.96 -48.87 19.29
CA LYS A 141 -9.78 -48.23 20.33
C LYS A 141 -11.25 -48.16 19.91
N LYS A 142 -12.14 -48.11 20.90
CA LYS A 142 -13.59 -47.92 20.67
C LYS A 142 -13.87 -46.42 20.58
N GLY A 143 -14.47 -45.98 19.48
CA GLY A 143 -14.83 -44.57 19.27
C GLY A 143 -15.25 -44.32 17.83
N VAL A 144 -15.76 -43.12 17.55
CA VAL A 144 -16.10 -42.69 16.18
C VAL A 144 -14.85 -42.50 15.32
N SER A 145 -13.72 -42.11 15.93
CA SER A 145 -12.41 -41.95 15.29
C SER A 145 -11.79 -43.26 14.81
N GLN A 146 -12.26 -44.42 15.29
CA GLN A 146 -11.73 -45.74 14.91
C GLN A 146 -10.19 -45.88 15.00
N GLU A 147 -9.55 -45.17 15.93
CA GLU A 147 -8.11 -45.23 16.19
C GLU A 147 -7.60 -46.67 16.21
N SER A 148 -6.62 -46.95 15.35
CA SER A 148 -6.04 -48.27 15.12
C SER A 148 -4.53 -48.17 15.02
N LEU A 149 -3.81 -49.18 15.52
CA LEU A 149 -2.39 -49.37 15.28
C LEU A 149 -2.21 -50.54 14.31
N ILE A 150 -1.47 -50.35 13.22
CA ILE A 150 -1.30 -51.31 12.13
C ILE A 150 0.16 -51.78 12.13
N SER A 151 0.43 -53.04 11.76
CA SER A 151 1.82 -53.50 11.56
C SER A 151 2.55 -52.68 10.51
N ASP A 152 3.89 -52.63 10.58
CA ASP A 152 4.75 -51.83 9.70
C ASP A 152 4.71 -52.25 8.22
N GLY A 153 4.23 -53.46 7.92
CA GLY A 153 4.06 -53.98 6.55
C GLY A 153 5.38 -54.10 5.76
N GLY A 154 6.51 -54.00 6.44
CA GLY A 154 7.83 -53.91 5.84
C GLY A 154 8.13 -52.60 5.13
N ILE A 155 7.27 -51.58 5.26
CA ILE A 155 7.43 -50.24 4.65
C ILE A 155 7.77 -49.15 5.67
N SER A 156 7.57 -49.41 6.97
CA SER A 156 7.87 -48.47 8.04
C SER A 156 8.86 -49.03 9.06
N LEU A 157 9.56 -48.16 9.80
CA LEU A 157 10.40 -48.54 10.94
C LEU A 157 9.57 -48.85 12.20
N SER A 158 8.36 -48.33 12.29
CA SER A 158 7.46 -48.47 13.44
C SER A 158 6.04 -48.87 13.02
N PRO A 159 5.22 -49.43 13.92
CA PRO A 159 3.80 -49.68 13.64
C PRO A 159 3.05 -48.41 13.24
N ILE A 160 2.20 -48.49 12.22
CA ILE A 160 1.52 -47.36 11.59
C ILE A 160 0.24 -47.00 12.36
N PRO A 161 0.16 -45.84 13.04
CA PRO A 161 -1.08 -45.36 13.64
C PRO A 161 -2.05 -44.90 12.54
N ALA A 162 -3.36 -45.06 12.78
CA ALA A 162 -4.41 -44.63 11.88
C ALA A 162 -5.66 -44.18 12.65
N LYS A 163 -6.23 -43.01 12.32
CA LYS A 163 -7.53 -42.55 12.87
C LYS A 163 -8.35 -41.76 11.86
N LEU A 164 -9.67 -41.73 12.03
CA LEU A 164 -10.58 -40.93 11.21
C LEU A 164 -10.64 -39.49 11.69
N MET A 165 -10.58 -38.57 10.73
CA MET A 165 -10.71 -37.12 10.91
C MET A 165 -11.40 -36.51 9.68
N TYR A 166 -11.71 -35.22 9.75
CA TYR A 166 -12.03 -34.42 8.55
C TYR A 166 -10.85 -33.52 8.17
N GLN A 167 -10.70 -33.25 6.87
CA GLN A 167 -9.68 -32.36 6.32
C GLN A 167 -10.28 -31.51 5.20
N LEU A 168 -9.87 -30.24 5.08
CA LEU A 168 -10.16 -29.42 3.90
C LEU A 168 -9.32 -29.88 2.71
N ASN A 169 -9.96 -30.13 1.57
CA ASN A 169 -9.27 -30.35 0.30
C ASN A 169 -9.00 -29.01 -0.43
N GLN A 170 -8.35 -29.08 -1.59
CA GLN A 170 -8.02 -27.92 -2.42
C GLN A 170 -9.24 -27.15 -2.97
N ASN A 171 -10.45 -27.70 -2.87
CA ASN A 171 -11.70 -27.06 -3.30
C ASN A 171 -12.47 -26.42 -2.14
N ASP A 172 -11.84 -26.28 -0.96
CA ASP A 172 -12.48 -25.82 0.29
C ASP A 172 -13.62 -26.73 0.80
N GLU A 173 -13.58 -28.01 0.45
CA GLU A 173 -14.55 -29.01 0.90
C GLU A 173 -13.97 -29.88 2.02
N LEU A 174 -14.79 -30.18 3.03
CA LEU A 174 -14.43 -31.06 4.13
C LEU A 174 -14.68 -32.52 3.75
N VAL A 175 -13.61 -33.31 3.66
CA VAL A 175 -13.65 -34.74 3.33
C VAL A 175 -13.27 -35.60 4.54
N LEU A 176 -13.90 -36.77 4.66
CA LEU A 176 -13.56 -37.76 5.68
C LEU A 176 -12.25 -38.45 5.28
N VAL A 177 -11.24 -38.42 6.16
CA VAL A 177 -9.89 -38.95 5.91
C VAL A 177 -9.44 -39.91 7.00
N TRP A 178 -8.53 -40.80 6.65
CA TRP A 178 -7.64 -41.50 7.59
C TRP A 178 -6.36 -40.66 7.75
N ASP A 179 -6.13 -40.16 8.96
CA ASP A 179 -4.82 -39.68 9.42
C ASP A 179 -3.94 -40.90 9.70
N ILE A 180 -2.82 -41.04 8.97
CA ILE A 180 -1.85 -42.12 9.12
C ILE A 180 -0.42 -41.56 9.17
N SER A 181 0.52 -42.25 9.83
CA SER A 181 1.94 -41.90 9.75
C SER A 181 2.83 -43.07 9.32
N ILE A 182 3.74 -42.84 8.39
CA ILE A 182 4.73 -43.82 7.90
C ILE A 182 6.13 -43.23 8.07
N GLN A 183 6.92 -43.82 8.98
CA GLN A 183 8.34 -43.53 9.12
C GLN A 183 9.12 -44.43 8.16
N GLU A 184 9.72 -43.88 7.10
CA GLU A 184 10.32 -44.67 6.03
C GLU A 184 11.52 -45.50 6.49
N LYS A 185 11.70 -46.68 5.88
CA LYS A 185 12.92 -47.50 6.09
C LYS A 185 14.19 -46.91 5.51
N SER A 186 14.06 -45.96 4.59
CA SER A 186 15.19 -45.18 4.06
C SER A 186 15.77 -44.24 5.13
N GLN A 187 15.01 -43.96 6.19
CA GLN A 187 15.31 -42.99 7.23
C GLN A 187 15.48 -41.56 6.67
N GLN A 188 14.89 -41.27 5.51
CA GLN A 188 14.94 -39.94 4.88
C GLN A 188 13.65 -39.12 5.11
N ASP A 189 12.52 -39.79 5.34
CA ASP A 189 11.24 -39.14 5.53
C ASP A 189 10.40 -39.82 6.62
N TRP A 190 9.62 -39.01 7.32
CA TRP A 190 8.55 -39.47 8.21
C TRP A 190 7.25 -38.75 7.87
N TRP A 191 6.41 -39.39 7.06
CA TRP A 191 5.18 -38.80 6.54
C TRP A 191 4.01 -38.93 7.53
N SER A 192 3.36 -37.82 7.88
CA SER A 192 1.98 -37.76 8.37
C SER A 192 1.06 -37.42 7.20
N MET A 193 0.00 -38.21 6.97
CA MET A 193 -0.83 -38.09 5.76
C MET A 193 -2.31 -38.10 6.08
N ARG A 194 -3.09 -37.39 5.27
CA ARG A 194 -4.56 -37.41 5.28
C ARG A 194 -5.05 -38.13 4.04
N VAL A 195 -5.47 -39.38 4.20
CA VAL A 195 -5.89 -40.24 3.08
C VAL A 195 -7.41 -40.28 3.00
N ASP A 196 -8.00 -39.87 1.89
CA ASP A 196 -9.45 -39.88 1.69
C ASP A 196 -10.04 -41.26 2.00
N ALA A 197 -10.98 -41.31 2.94
CA ALA A 197 -11.52 -42.55 3.48
C ALA A 197 -12.47 -43.29 2.53
N ALA A 198 -12.78 -42.70 1.37
CA ALA A 198 -13.58 -43.31 0.31
C ALA A 198 -12.74 -43.72 -0.90
N SER A 199 -11.87 -42.83 -1.39
CA SER A 199 -11.08 -43.04 -2.62
C SER A 199 -9.67 -43.58 -2.37
N GLY A 200 -9.10 -43.31 -1.19
CA GLY A 200 -7.73 -43.66 -0.85
C GLY A 200 -6.69 -42.67 -1.37
N VAL A 201 -7.09 -41.55 -1.97
CA VAL A 201 -6.18 -40.49 -2.44
C VAL A 201 -5.55 -39.75 -1.24
N ILE A 202 -4.27 -39.42 -1.31
CA ILE A 202 -3.63 -38.53 -0.33
C ILE A 202 -4.11 -37.10 -0.58
N VAL A 203 -4.88 -36.56 0.38
CA VAL A 203 -5.43 -35.19 0.35
C VAL A 203 -4.38 -34.19 0.82
N ASP A 204 -3.62 -34.57 1.85
CA ASP A 204 -2.59 -33.74 2.48
C ASP A 204 -1.46 -34.64 3.02
N LYS A 205 -0.23 -34.13 3.07
CA LYS A 205 0.91 -34.79 3.70
C LYS A 205 1.90 -33.78 4.29
N VAL A 206 2.44 -34.10 5.45
CA VAL A 206 3.46 -33.33 6.17
C VAL A 206 4.63 -34.26 6.50
N ASN A 207 5.87 -33.80 6.30
CA ASN A 207 7.06 -34.52 6.74
C ASN A 207 7.43 -34.08 8.15
N TRP A 208 7.51 -35.02 9.09
CA TRP A 208 7.97 -34.77 10.45
C TRP A 208 9.47 -34.86 10.60
N MET A 209 10.18 -35.38 9.59
CA MET A 209 11.63 -35.36 9.54
C MET A 209 12.08 -34.00 9.01
N LEU A 210 12.58 -33.16 9.89
CA LEU A 210 13.20 -31.89 9.54
C LEU A 210 14.68 -32.17 9.30
N SER A 211 15.12 -32.08 8.05
CA SER A 211 16.52 -32.28 7.67
C SER A 211 17.11 -31.00 7.14
N CYS A 212 18.35 -30.70 7.55
CA CYS A 212 19.10 -29.56 7.03
C CYS A 212 19.78 -29.89 5.69
N ALA A 213 19.02 -30.27 4.65
CA ALA A 213 19.62 -30.56 3.34
C ALA A 213 20.13 -29.27 2.67
N PHE A 214 21.43 -28.99 2.83
CA PHE A 214 22.11 -27.85 2.19
C PHE A 214 22.26 -28.09 0.68
N GLU A 215 21.30 -27.66 -0.14
CA GLU A 215 21.57 -27.39 -1.55
C GLU A 215 22.37 -26.07 -1.66
N HIS A 216 23.66 -26.13 -1.37
CA HIS A 216 24.61 -25.10 -1.79
C HIS A 216 25.50 -25.70 -2.89
N ASP A 217 25.40 -25.12 -4.09
CA ASP A 217 26.39 -25.33 -5.13
C ASP A 217 27.70 -24.66 -4.70
N HIS A 218 28.70 -25.47 -4.35
CA HIS A 218 30.06 -25.00 -4.05
C HIS A 218 30.86 -24.64 -5.32
N SER A 219 30.22 -24.22 -6.41
CA SER A 219 30.88 -24.05 -7.71
C SER A 219 31.61 -22.72 -7.92
N ASP A 220 31.44 -21.71 -7.07
CA ASP A 220 32.16 -20.44 -7.24
C ASP A 220 33.31 -20.26 -6.24
N ASP A 221 34.52 -20.34 -6.81
CA ASP A 221 35.83 -19.92 -6.29
C ASP A 221 36.12 -20.19 -4.81
N ALA A 222 36.30 -21.47 -4.49
CA ALA A 222 37.14 -21.86 -3.37
C ALA A 222 38.58 -21.33 -3.59
N GLU A 223 38.93 -20.20 -3.00
CA GLU A 223 40.28 -20.11 -2.44
C GLU A 223 40.37 -21.18 -1.35
N VAL A 224 40.93 -22.33 -1.73
CA VAL A 224 41.45 -23.32 -0.79
C VAL A 224 42.58 -22.63 -0.03
N ILE A 225 42.24 -21.91 1.02
CA ILE A 225 43.19 -21.50 2.03
C ILE A 225 43.44 -22.74 2.87
N ASP A 226 44.63 -23.30 2.71
CA ASP A 226 45.15 -24.41 3.51
C ASP A 226 45.36 -23.94 4.95
N TYR A 227 44.29 -23.94 5.76
CA TYR A 227 44.34 -23.64 7.18
C TYR A 227 45.03 -24.75 8.01
N ASN A 228 45.55 -25.82 7.39
CA ASN A 228 46.36 -26.83 8.08
C ASN A 228 47.74 -26.31 8.54
N ALA A 229 48.08 -25.04 8.27
CA ALA A 229 49.34 -24.44 8.70
C ALA A 229 49.47 -24.22 10.23
N ASN A 230 48.38 -24.36 11.00
CA ASN A 230 48.39 -24.26 12.46
C ASN A 230 47.79 -25.50 13.16
N LEU A 231 48.10 -26.70 12.66
CA LEU A 231 48.02 -27.94 13.44
C LEU A 231 48.99 -27.87 14.63
N PHE A 232 48.60 -27.15 15.69
CA PHE A 232 49.22 -27.27 16.99
C PHE A 232 48.55 -28.42 17.74
N ASP A 233 49.39 -29.41 18.07
CA ASP A 233 49.27 -30.40 19.13
C ASP A 233 48.15 -30.07 20.13
N ILE A 234 47.08 -30.87 20.17
CA ILE A 234 46.25 -30.99 21.37
C ILE A 234 47.14 -31.66 22.43
N PRO A 235 47.68 -30.95 23.43
CA PRO A 235 48.51 -31.55 24.45
C PRO A 235 47.57 -32.06 25.53
N ASN A 236 47.07 -33.29 25.44
CA ASN A 236 46.77 -34.07 26.67
C ASN A 236 46.39 -35.55 26.55
N TYR A 237 46.30 -36.17 25.37
CA TYR A 237 45.87 -37.58 25.34
C TYR A 237 46.80 -38.50 26.16
N ASN A 238 48.12 -38.27 26.14
CA ASN A 238 49.07 -39.12 26.87
C ASN A 238 49.31 -38.72 28.34
N GLU A 239 48.93 -37.51 28.78
CA GLU A 239 49.12 -37.06 30.17
C GLU A 239 47.90 -37.33 31.07
N LEU A 240 46.67 -37.40 30.51
CA LEU A 240 45.46 -37.77 31.26
C LEU A 240 45.35 -39.27 31.57
N VAL A 241 45.90 -40.13 30.70
CA VAL A 241 45.95 -41.59 30.92
C VAL A 241 46.77 -41.95 32.17
N ALA A 242 47.68 -41.08 32.63
CA ALA A 242 48.46 -41.30 33.85
C ALA A 242 47.68 -41.04 35.16
N ASN A 243 46.53 -40.36 35.10
CA ASN A 243 45.66 -40.11 36.27
C ASN A 243 44.33 -40.90 36.24
N ALA A 244 44.09 -41.76 35.24
CA ALA A 244 42.90 -42.60 35.09
C ALA A 244 42.81 -43.78 36.09
N ASN A 245 43.22 -43.58 37.35
CA ASN A 245 43.16 -44.58 38.42
C ASN A 245 42.57 -44.03 39.72
N SER A 246 41.51 -43.23 39.60
CA SER A 246 40.51 -43.07 40.64
C SER A 246 39.14 -43.31 40.02
N GLY A 247 38.59 -44.51 40.19
CA GLY A 247 37.25 -44.85 39.72
C GLY A 247 36.24 -43.85 40.28
N CYS A 248 35.73 -42.98 39.41
CA CYS A 248 34.51 -42.22 39.64
C CYS A 248 33.31 -43.15 39.42
N ASN A 249 32.23 -42.87 40.16
CA ASN A 249 30.94 -43.49 39.89
C ASN A 249 30.12 -42.47 39.09
N GLU A 250 29.46 -42.91 38.03
CA GLU A 250 28.66 -42.07 37.12
C GLU A 250 29.48 -40.92 36.56
N CYS A 251 30.35 -41.23 35.60
CA CYS A 251 31.22 -40.24 34.98
C CYS A 251 31.37 -40.40 33.47
N TYR A 252 31.45 -39.25 32.80
CA TYR A 252 31.44 -39.12 31.34
C TYR A 252 32.56 -38.19 30.90
N GLU A 253 33.40 -38.62 29.96
CA GLU A 253 34.44 -37.78 29.37
C GLU A 253 33.91 -37.15 28.08
N VAL A 254 33.59 -35.86 28.09
CA VAL A 254 32.81 -35.18 27.04
C VAL A 254 33.27 -33.74 26.84
N PHE A 255 32.86 -33.11 25.74
CA PHE A 255 32.97 -31.66 25.62
C PHE A 255 31.80 -31.03 26.37
N ALA A 256 31.99 -30.74 27.67
CA ALA A 256 30.91 -30.31 28.54
C ALA A 256 30.42 -28.89 28.23
N MET A 257 29.13 -28.63 28.45
CA MET A 257 28.53 -27.28 28.37
C MET A 257 29.37 -26.27 29.18
N PRO A 258 29.71 -25.08 28.63
CA PRO A 258 29.20 -24.49 27.38
C PRO A 258 30.04 -24.79 26.12
N ILE A 259 31.00 -25.72 26.15
CA ILE A 259 31.90 -25.96 25.00
C ILE A 259 31.08 -26.39 23.79
N GLU A 260 31.05 -25.52 22.76
CA GLU A 260 30.32 -25.74 21.52
C GLU A 260 30.86 -26.95 20.74
N SER A 261 32.17 -27.06 20.62
CA SER A 261 32.83 -28.08 19.80
C SER A 261 34.31 -28.24 20.17
N PRO A 262 35.02 -29.22 19.59
CA PRO A 262 36.46 -29.39 19.80
C PRO A 262 37.35 -28.20 19.43
N TYR A 263 36.82 -27.20 18.72
CA TYR A 263 37.56 -25.97 18.40
C TYR A 263 37.67 -25.00 19.57
N TYR A 264 36.77 -25.08 20.54
CA TYR A 264 36.67 -24.09 21.62
C TYR A 264 37.16 -24.62 22.97
N GLY A 265 37.37 -25.93 23.10
CA GLY A 265 37.81 -26.51 24.37
C GLY A 265 38.32 -27.95 24.28
N SER A 266 38.61 -28.52 25.44
CA SER A 266 39.01 -29.91 25.60
C SER A 266 37.96 -30.69 26.37
N ARG A 267 37.92 -32.02 26.19
CA ARG A 267 37.04 -32.89 26.96
C ARG A 267 37.36 -32.82 28.45
N THR A 268 36.32 -32.83 29.27
CA THR A 268 36.38 -32.90 30.74
C THR A 268 35.64 -34.14 31.24
N VAL A 269 35.99 -34.60 32.45
CA VAL A 269 35.28 -35.70 33.11
C VAL A 269 34.21 -35.12 34.03
N GLU A 270 32.96 -35.25 33.61
CA GLU A 270 31.80 -34.83 34.38
C GLU A 270 31.34 -35.98 35.30
N THR A 271 31.01 -35.68 36.55
CA THR A 271 30.58 -36.68 37.56
C THR A 271 29.23 -36.30 38.15
N PHE A 272 28.33 -37.27 38.32
CA PHE A 272 26.97 -37.04 38.86
C PHE A 272 26.25 -35.89 38.13
N ALA A 273 26.35 -35.88 36.80
CA ALA A 273 25.84 -34.79 35.97
C ALA A 273 24.31 -34.72 35.92
N SER A 274 23.61 -35.78 36.33
CA SER A 274 22.15 -35.83 36.32
C SER A 274 21.50 -34.85 37.30
N ASN A 275 20.50 -34.11 36.83
CA ASN A 275 19.72 -33.22 37.68
C ASN A 275 18.66 -34.02 38.45
N ALA A 276 18.67 -33.93 39.78
CA ALA A 276 17.80 -34.72 40.64
C ALA A 276 16.29 -34.37 40.54
N ILE A 277 15.93 -33.23 39.94
CA ILE A 277 14.53 -32.84 39.70
C ILE A 277 14.05 -33.40 38.36
N ALA A 278 14.81 -33.18 37.30
CA ALA A 278 14.45 -33.59 35.94
C ALA A 278 14.65 -35.10 35.70
N SER A 279 15.72 -35.66 36.29
CA SER A 279 16.14 -37.05 36.18
C SER A 279 16.31 -37.67 37.58
N PRO A 280 15.21 -37.87 38.35
CA PRO A 280 15.25 -38.27 39.75
C PRO A 280 15.87 -39.66 40.02
N PHE A 281 16.03 -40.48 38.98
CA PHE A 281 16.64 -41.81 39.03
C PHE A 281 17.99 -41.88 38.28
N GLY A 282 18.52 -40.74 37.84
CA GLY A 282 19.69 -40.65 36.98
C GLY A 282 19.35 -40.95 35.51
N TRP A 283 20.34 -40.84 34.63
CA TRP A 283 20.14 -40.96 33.17
C TRP A 283 20.07 -42.40 32.64
N HIS A 284 20.23 -43.41 33.51
CA HIS A 284 20.35 -44.83 33.13
C HIS A 284 19.21 -45.72 33.65
N ASP A 285 18.07 -45.12 33.95
CA ASP A 285 16.89 -45.80 34.47
C ASP A 285 15.65 -45.41 33.66
N THR A 286 14.76 -46.37 33.36
CA THR A 286 13.45 -46.09 32.75
C THR A 286 12.29 -46.56 33.63
N ASN A 287 12.54 -47.36 34.67
CA ASN A 287 11.49 -48.03 35.42
C ASN A 287 11.11 -47.31 36.73
N GLY A 288 11.85 -46.30 37.13
CA GLY A 288 11.64 -45.52 38.35
C GLY A 288 12.06 -46.25 39.63
N ALA A 289 12.94 -47.25 39.53
CA ALA A 289 13.55 -47.89 40.69
C ALA A 289 14.90 -47.27 41.00
N ALA A 290 15.29 -47.32 42.28
CA ALA A 290 16.59 -46.79 42.68
C ALA A 290 17.74 -47.61 42.10
N GLY A 291 18.64 -46.93 41.40
CA GLY A 291 19.83 -47.49 40.76
C GLY A 291 19.63 -47.69 39.27
N ALA A 292 20.74 -47.63 38.52
CA ALA A 292 20.71 -47.77 37.07
C ALA A 292 20.21 -49.16 36.63
N GLU A 293 19.27 -49.17 35.69
CA GLU A 293 18.84 -50.36 34.97
C GLU A 293 19.83 -50.72 33.87
N PHE A 294 20.31 -49.71 33.17
CA PHE A 294 21.24 -49.83 32.06
C PHE A 294 22.66 -49.48 32.52
N THR A 295 23.64 -50.15 31.94
CA THR A 295 25.07 -49.78 32.08
C THR A 295 25.65 -49.20 30.80
N VAL A 296 24.79 -49.04 29.79
CA VAL A 296 25.09 -48.47 28.47
C VAL A 296 24.43 -47.12 28.32
N THR A 297 24.70 -46.36 27.25
CA THR A 297 24.13 -45.02 26.96
C THR A 297 22.62 -45.02 26.68
N ARG A 298 21.82 -45.42 27.67
CA ARG A 298 20.36 -45.53 27.59
C ARG A 298 19.71 -45.28 28.95
N GLY A 299 18.62 -44.51 28.95
CA GLY A 299 17.70 -44.43 30.08
C GLY A 299 16.44 -43.65 29.76
N ASN A 300 15.91 -42.89 30.73
CA ASN A 300 14.58 -42.29 30.62
C ASN A 300 14.47 -41.27 29.49
N ASN A 301 15.50 -40.47 29.29
CA ASN A 301 15.45 -39.28 28.45
C ASN A 301 15.86 -39.59 27.01
N VAL A 302 16.83 -40.48 26.85
CA VAL A 302 17.47 -40.80 25.56
C VAL A 302 18.00 -42.24 25.55
N ASN A 303 17.95 -42.84 24.37
CA ASN A 303 18.65 -44.06 23.99
C ASN A 303 19.62 -43.72 22.85
N ALA A 304 20.92 -43.57 23.17
CA ALA A 304 21.94 -43.19 22.20
C ALA A 304 22.74 -44.41 21.73
N TYR A 305 22.85 -44.59 20.41
CA TYR A 305 23.49 -45.74 19.78
C TYR A 305 24.07 -45.39 18.40
N GLU A 306 24.98 -46.20 17.90
CA GLU A 306 25.54 -46.07 16.54
C GLU A 306 24.52 -46.55 15.49
N ASP A 307 24.37 -45.85 14.36
CA ASP A 307 23.57 -46.32 13.20
C ASP A 307 24.28 -46.19 11.84
N GLY A 308 25.60 -46.32 11.85
CA GLY A 308 26.46 -46.27 10.67
C GLY A 308 26.94 -47.66 10.26
N ASN A 309 28.15 -48.03 10.68
CA ASN A 309 28.77 -49.31 10.33
C ASN A 309 28.64 -50.39 11.42
N ASN A 310 28.13 -50.04 12.59
CA ASN A 310 27.87 -50.92 13.73
C ASN A 310 26.46 -50.71 14.34
N PRO A 311 25.37 -50.78 13.55
CA PRO A 311 24.03 -50.40 13.99
C PRO A 311 23.57 -51.01 15.33
N GLY A 312 23.10 -50.15 16.23
CA GLY A 312 22.62 -50.47 17.57
C GLY A 312 23.71 -50.61 18.63
N TYR A 313 24.98 -50.33 18.31
CA TYR A 313 26.06 -50.38 19.28
C TYR A 313 25.97 -49.25 20.32
N GLN A 314 26.30 -49.59 21.57
CA GLN A 314 26.33 -48.65 22.70
C GLN A 314 27.57 -48.96 23.56
N PRO A 315 28.35 -47.94 23.99
CA PRO A 315 29.42 -48.15 24.97
C PRO A 315 28.83 -48.63 26.31
N ASP A 316 29.55 -49.50 27.02
CA ASP A 316 29.16 -50.04 28.34
C ASP A 316 30.13 -49.53 29.42
N GLY A 317 29.63 -48.66 30.31
CA GLY A 317 30.36 -48.11 31.45
C GLY A 317 30.40 -49.06 32.66
N GLY A 318 29.78 -50.24 32.56
CA GLY A 318 29.67 -51.23 33.62
C GLY A 318 28.89 -50.74 34.84
N ALA A 319 28.96 -51.51 35.93
CA ALA A 319 28.17 -51.22 37.15
C ALA A 319 28.51 -49.88 37.84
N SER A 320 29.61 -49.23 37.46
CA SER A 320 30.01 -47.91 37.97
C SER A 320 29.68 -46.77 37.02
N LEU A 321 29.09 -47.05 35.85
CA LEU A 321 28.77 -46.06 34.80
C LEU A 321 30.00 -45.20 34.46
N TYR A 322 31.10 -45.88 34.10
CA TYR A 322 32.41 -45.29 33.86
C TYR A 322 32.66 -45.15 32.35
N PHE A 323 32.25 -44.00 31.78
CA PHE A 323 32.34 -43.67 30.36
C PHE A 323 33.49 -42.69 30.07
N VAL A 324 34.71 -43.05 30.49
CA VAL A 324 35.90 -42.21 30.36
C VAL A 324 37.10 -42.99 29.80
N GLY A 325 38.07 -42.29 29.24
CA GLY A 325 39.27 -42.87 28.65
C GLY A 325 39.07 -43.38 27.23
N TYR A 326 37.96 -43.00 26.58
CA TYR A 326 37.73 -43.32 25.17
C TYR A 326 38.62 -42.45 24.28
N PRO A 327 39.32 -43.04 23.29
CA PRO A 327 40.15 -42.29 22.37
C PRO A 327 39.33 -41.28 21.58
N PHE A 328 39.96 -40.17 21.18
CA PHE A 328 39.33 -39.13 20.37
C PHE A 328 40.36 -38.46 19.45
N SER A 329 39.90 -38.05 18.26
CA SER A 329 40.61 -37.18 17.32
C SER A 329 39.59 -36.30 16.59
N GLN A 330 39.96 -35.07 16.26
CA GLN A 330 39.15 -34.19 15.39
C GLN A 330 39.11 -34.66 13.92
N ILE A 331 39.89 -35.67 13.57
CA ILE A 331 39.91 -36.29 12.24
C ILE A 331 39.21 -37.64 12.33
N TYR A 332 37.99 -37.66 11.82
CA TYR A 332 37.21 -38.87 11.59
C TYR A 332 37.82 -39.70 10.47
N SER A 333 37.78 -41.03 10.62
CA SER A 333 38.09 -41.94 9.53
C SER A 333 37.33 -43.26 9.70
N GLY A 334 36.97 -43.92 8.60
CA GLY A 334 36.34 -45.24 8.67
C GLY A 334 37.22 -46.36 9.25
N ALA A 335 38.49 -46.08 9.57
CA ALA A 335 39.39 -47.01 10.28
C ALA A 335 39.38 -46.80 11.80
N ASN A 336 39.04 -45.60 12.26
CA ASN A 336 38.88 -45.25 13.66
C ASN A 336 37.85 -44.13 13.77
N GLN A 337 36.64 -44.53 14.14
CA GLN A 337 35.46 -43.67 14.17
C GLN A 337 35.20 -43.07 15.55
N TYR A 338 35.91 -43.53 16.59
CA TYR A 338 35.73 -43.05 17.96
C TYR A 338 34.29 -43.20 18.50
N GLU A 339 33.58 -44.24 18.06
CA GLU A 339 32.17 -44.54 18.39
C GLU A 339 31.86 -44.36 19.88
N ASP A 340 32.66 -44.94 20.78
CA ASP A 340 32.43 -44.83 22.22
C ASP A 340 32.42 -43.36 22.71
N ALA A 341 33.34 -42.54 22.21
CA ALA A 341 33.44 -41.13 22.57
C ALA A 341 32.30 -40.30 21.96
N ALA A 342 31.95 -40.57 20.70
CA ALA A 342 30.86 -39.90 19.99
C ALA A 342 29.51 -40.17 20.66
N ILE A 343 29.18 -41.45 20.87
CA ILE A 343 27.91 -41.87 21.50
C ILE A 343 27.82 -41.36 22.94
N THR A 344 28.94 -41.35 23.70
CA THR A 344 28.96 -40.80 25.06
C THR A 344 28.70 -39.30 25.07
N ASN A 345 29.27 -38.54 24.11
CA ASN A 345 29.04 -37.10 23.98
C ASN A 345 27.59 -36.79 23.58
N LEU A 346 27.05 -37.52 22.61
CA LEU A 346 25.64 -37.42 22.19
C LEU A 346 24.67 -37.72 23.34
N PHE A 347 24.93 -38.80 24.08
CA PHE A 347 24.14 -39.18 25.25
C PHE A 347 24.16 -38.10 26.34
N TYR A 348 25.34 -37.54 26.62
CA TYR A 348 25.49 -36.47 27.60
C TYR A 348 24.67 -35.23 27.21
N TRP A 349 24.82 -34.72 25.98
CA TRP A 349 24.15 -33.49 25.57
C TRP A 349 22.62 -33.62 25.47
N ASN A 350 22.11 -34.76 24.99
CA ASN A 350 20.66 -35.04 25.00
C ASN A 350 20.08 -35.03 26.44
N ASN A 351 20.83 -35.56 27.42
CA ASN A 351 20.39 -35.51 28.81
C ASN A 351 20.52 -34.12 29.45
N ILE A 352 21.57 -33.36 29.11
CA ILE A 352 21.77 -32.00 29.64
C ILE A 352 20.66 -31.07 29.16
N ILE A 353 20.35 -31.06 27.87
CA ILE A 353 19.27 -30.20 27.34
C ILE A 353 17.90 -30.60 27.90
N HIS A 354 17.64 -31.91 28.04
CA HIS A 354 16.45 -32.40 28.76
C HIS A 354 16.38 -31.82 30.18
N ASP A 355 17.44 -32.01 30.97
CA ASP A 355 17.45 -31.65 32.38
C ASP A 355 17.33 -30.14 32.61
N LEU A 356 17.90 -29.34 31.70
CA LEU A 356 17.76 -27.89 31.69
C LEU A 356 16.33 -27.49 31.37
N LEU A 357 15.79 -27.89 30.21
CA LEU A 357 14.46 -27.44 29.78
C LEU A 357 13.32 -27.93 30.66
N TYR A 358 13.52 -29.01 31.40
CA TYR A 358 12.61 -29.40 32.48
C TYR A 358 12.41 -28.28 33.51
N GLN A 359 13.48 -27.53 33.86
CA GLN A 359 13.37 -26.38 34.78
C GLN A 359 12.56 -25.22 34.18
N TYR A 360 12.59 -25.09 32.85
CA TYR A 360 11.93 -24.04 32.08
C TYR A 360 10.55 -24.49 31.55
N GLY A 361 10.03 -25.61 32.05
CA GLY A 361 8.66 -26.04 31.83
C GLY A 361 8.43 -26.85 30.55
N PHE A 362 9.48 -27.35 29.89
CA PHE A 362 9.35 -28.52 29.00
C PHE A 362 9.45 -29.78 29.86
N ASP A 363 8.38 -30.02 30.62
CA ASP A 363 8.22 -31.15 31.53
C ASP A 363 7.27 -32.19 30.93
N GLU A 364 6.87 -33.19 31.72
CA GLU A 364 6.02 -34.29 31.24
C GLU A 364 4.67 -33.77 30.74
N ALA A 365 4.07 -32.79 31.41
CA ALA A 365 2.81 -32.21 30.96
C ALA A 365 3.00 -31.38 29.68
N GLY A 366 4.13 -30.69 29.56
CA GLY A 366 4.57 -29.98 28.36
C GLY A 366 4.95 -30.89 27.18
N GLY A 367 4.89 -32.22 27.34
CA GLY A 367 5.22 -33.17 26.28
C GLY A 367 6.71 -33.29 26.03
N ASN A 368 7.52 -33.30 27.10
CA ASN A 368 8.94 -33.62 27.01
C ASN A 368 9.18 -35.08 26.56
N PHE A 369 10.45 -35.43 26.37
CA PHE A 369 10.85 -36.75 25.89
C PHE A 369 11.27 -37.64 27.06
N GLN A 370 10.36 -38.51 27.52
CA GLN A 370 10.62 -39.45 28.62
C GLN A 370 9.97 -40.82 28.40
N GLU A 371 10.76 -41.89 28.53
CA GLU A 371 10.24 -43.25 28.50
C GLU A 371 9.21 -43.48 29.61
N ASN A 372 9.43 -42.88 30.78
CA ASN A 372 8.54 -42.95 31.93
C ASN A 372 8.37 -41.58 32.59
N ASN A 373 7.13 -41.09 32.58
CA ASN A 373 6.76 -39.78 33.14
C ASN A 373 6.53 -39.81 34.66
N TYR A 374 6.74 -40.96 35.32
CA TYR A 374 6.60 -41.16 36.76
C TYR A 374 5.24 -40.73 37.36
N GLY A 375 4.20 -40.62 36.52
CA GLY A 375 2.86 -40.18 36.90
C GLY A 375 2.67 -38.66 36.96
N ASN A 376 3.59 -37.87 36.40
CA ASN A 376 3.58 -36.41 36.44
C ASN A 376 2.72 -35.73 35.35
N GLY A 377 2.12 -36.51 34.44
CA GLY A 377 1.32 -36.00 33.31
C GLY A 377 1.90 -36.45 31.97
N GLY A 378 1.35 -35.93 30.88
CA GLY A 378 1.77 -36.26 29.50
C GLY A 378 1.58 -37.72 29.10
N LEU A 379 2.11 -38.04 27.91
CA LEU A 379 2.19 -39.38 27.38
C LEU A 379 3.67 -39.79 27.27
N GLY A 380 4.14 -40.67 28.15
CA GLY A 380 5.50 -41.20 28.07
C GLY A 380 5.66 -42.29 27.00
N SER A 381 6.73 -43.08 27.11
CA SER A 381 7.25 -43.97 26.06
C SER A 381 7.71 -43.20 24.83
N ASP A 382 8.41 -42.09 25.07
CA ASP A 382 8.90 -41.21 24.03
C ASP A 382 10.28 -40.60 24.30
N SER A 383 11.18 -41.37 24.93
CA SER A 383 12.60 -41.02 24.98
C SER A 383 13.18 -40.79 23.57
N VAL A 384 14.16 -39.90 23.44
CA VAL A 384 14.83 -39.67 22.15
C VAL A 384 15.62 -40.91 21.73
N ASN A 385 15.44 -41.36 20.49
CA ASN A 385 16.38 -42.28 19.85
C ASN A 385 17.47 -41.44 19.18
N ALA A 386 18.69 -41.46 19.71
CA ALA A 386 19.79 -40.63 19.25
C ALA A 386 20.81 -41.50 18.49
N GLU A 387 20.83 -41.35 17.17
CA GLU A 387 21.60 -42.15 16.23
C GLU A 387 22.91 -41.42 15.91
N ALA A 388 24.00 -41.93 16.48
CA ALA A 388 25.35 -41.42 16.25
C ALA A 388 25.91 -41.98 14.94
N GLN A 389 26.66 -41.14 14.22
CA GLN A 389 27.34 -41.48 12.96
C GLN A 389 26.44 -42.20 11.95
N ASP A 390 25.18 -41.79 11.88
CA ASP A 390 24.15 -42.45 11.10
C ASP A 390 24.56 -42.54 9.62
N GLY A 391 24.41 -43.74 9.05
CA GLY A 391 24.87 -44.08 7.69
C GLY A 391 23.91 -43.72 6.57
N SER A 392 22.74 -43.16 6.88
CA SER A 392 21.71 -42.77 5.92
C SER A 392 21.95 -41.39 5.31
N GLY A 393 22.80 -40.55 5.93
CA GLY A 393 23.15 -39.21 5.46
C GLY A 393 24.61 -38.83 5.68
N THR A 394 25.01 -37.66 5.16
CA THR A 394 26.32 -37.02 5.40
C THR A 394 26.21 -35.51 5.39
N CYS A 395 27.09 -34.79 6.09
CA CYS A 395 27.15 -33.32 6.09
C CYS A 395 25.83 -32.63 6.44
N ASN A 396 25.10 -33.19 7.40
CA ASN A 396 23.78 -32.78 7.82
C ASN A 396 23.49 -33.35 9.23
N ALA A 397 22.34 -33.06 9.80
CA ALA A 397 21.70 -33.79 10.89
C ALA A 397 20.17 -33.60 10.77
N ASN A 398 19.39 -34.39 11.48
CA ASN A 398 17.94 -34.23 11.46
C ASN A 398 17.30 -34.67 12.79
N PHE A 399 16.05 -34.23 13.00
CA PHE A 399 15.24 -34.64 14.13
C PHE A 399 13.78 -34.86 13.72
N GLY A 400 13.33 -36.12 13.78
CA GLY A 400 11.95 -36.51 13.55
C GLY A 400 11.11 -36.38 14.82
N THR A 401 10.12 -35.47 14.84
CA THR A 401 9.29 -35.23 16.04
C THR A 401 7.84 -35.69 15.84
N PRO A 402 7.44 -36.86 16.38
CA PRO A 402 6.03 -37.21 16.46
C PRO A 402 5.34 -36.48 17.63
N ALA A 403 4.01 -36.56 17.67
CA ALA A 403 3.22 -36.10 18.82
C ALA A 403 3.58 -36.86 20.11
N ASP A 404 3.20 -36.28 21.26
CA ASP A 404 3.43 -36.81 22.61
C ASP A 404 3.11 -38.31 22.73
N GLY A 405 4.03 -39.07 23.33
CA GLY A 405 3.95 -40.53 23.45
C GLY A 405 4.45 -41.35 22.25
N GLY A 406 5.12 -40.71 21.29
CA GLY A 406 5.94 -41.38 20.28
C GLY A 406 7.40 -40.95 20.40
N ASN A 407 8.34 -41.90 20.35
CA ASN A 407 9.77 -41.61 20.41
C ASN A 407 10.21 -40.76 19.21
N PRO A 408 10.80 -39.58 19.43
CA PRO A 408 11.49 -38.87 18.35
C PRO A 408 12.81 -39.57 18.00
N THR A 409 13.33 -39.29 16.81
CA THR A 409 14.61 -39.80 16.34
C THR A 409 15.51 -38.64 15.93
N MET A 410 16.69 -38.53 16.54
CA MET A 410 17.77 -37.62 16.15
C MET A 410 18.81 -38.42 15.35
N GLN A 411 19.21 -37.95 14.17
CA GLN A 411 20.23 -38.59 13.36
C GLN A 411 21.40 -37.62 13.15
N MET A 412 22.56 -37.97 13.71
CA MET A 412 23.79 -37.18 13.60
C MET A 412 24.69 -37.79 12.53
N TYR A 413 25.13 -36.98 11.56
CA TYR A 413 25.96 -37.47 10.47
C TYR A 413 27.42 -37.00 10.55
N VAL A 414 28.26 -37.76 9.87
CA VAL A 414 29.65 -37.40 9.59
C VAL A 414 29.71 -36.50 8.34
N CYS A 415 30.62 -35.53 8.34
CA CYS A 415 30.95 -34.71 7.17
C CYS A 415 32.44 -34.75 6.86
N GLY A 416 32.81 -35.46 5.79
CA GLY A 416 34.21 -35.61 5.40
C GLY A 416 35.05 -36.24 6.52
N ASP A 417 35.92 -35.44 7.14
CA ASP A 417 36.77 -35.86 8.27
C ASP A 417 36.29 -35.29 9.63
N LYS A 418 35.06 -34.77 9.71
CA LYS A 418 34.44 -34.27 10.93
C LYS A 418 33.22 -35.10 11.29
N ASP A 419 32.99 -35.26 12.58
CA ASP A 419 31.92 -36.07 13.14
C ASP A 419 30.94 -35.16 13.90
N GLY A 420 29.68 -35.11 13.44
CA GLY A 420 28.65 -34.21 13.99
C GLY A 420 28.31 -34.49 15.45
N ASP A 421 28.59 -35.70 15.94
CA ASP A 421 28.41 -36.07 17.35
C ASP A 421 29.32 -35.30 18.33
N PHE A 422 30.24 -34.47 17.82
CA PHE A 422 31.04 -33.53 18.61
C PHE A 422 30.74 -32.06 18.32
N ASP A 423 29.79 -31.73 17.45
CA ASP A 423 29.29 -30.36 17.26
C ASP A 423 28.06 -30.17 18.16
N ASN A 424 28.29 -29.74 19.41
CA ASN A 424 27.25 -29.70 20.43
C ASN A 424 26.17 -28.66 20.13
N LEU A 425 26.51 -27.60 19.39
CA LEU A 425 25.52 -26.65 18.89
C LEU A 425 24.56 -27.33 17.92
N VAL A 426 25.06 -28.19 17.01
CA VAL A 426 24.20 -28.97 16.11
C VAL A 426 23.36 -29.98 16.89
N ILE A 427 23.90 -30.69 17.89
CA ILE A 427 23.11 -31.61 18.73
C ILE A 427 21.94 -30.89 19.40
N VAL A 428 22.21 -29.71 19.98
CA VAL A 428 21.19 -28.88 20.65
C VAL A 428 20.19 -28.31 19.63
N HIS A 429 20.66 -27.92 18.44
CA HIS A 429 19.80 -27.50 17.34
C HIS A 429 18.79 -28.58 16.98
N GLU A 430 19.23 -29.82 16.76
CA GLU A 430 18.33 -30.93 16.43
C GLU A 430 17.30 -31.19 17.53
N TYR A 431 17.72 -31.18 18.80
CA TYR A 431 16.79 -31.30 19.93
C TYR A 431 15.80 -30.11 19.97
N GLY A 432 16.24 -28.92 19.53
CA GLY A 432 15.45 -27.71 19.30
C GLY A 432 14.21 -27.93 18.44
N HIS A 433 14.31 -28.76 17.40
CA HIS A 433 13.15 -29.15 16.60
C HIS A 433 12.14 -29.95 17.42
N GLY A 434 12.62 -30.86 18.26
CA GLY A 434 11.80 -31.61 19.19
C GLY A 434 10.99 -30.71 20.12
N ILE A 435 11.68 -29.75 20.75
CA ILE A 435 11.08 -28.80 21.69
C ILE A 435 10.01 -27.95 20.99
N SER A 436 10.36 -27.31 19.88
CA SER A 436 9.48 -26.39 19.18
C SER A 436 8.24 -27.07 18.59
N ASN A 437 8.39 -28.28 18.04
CA ASN A 437 7.26 -29.06 17.52
C ASN A 437 6.34 -29.61 18.62
N ARG A 438 6.87 -29.98 19.80
CA ARG A 438 6.03 -30.44 20.93
C ARG A 438 5.28 -29.30 21.60
N LEU A 439 5.89 -28.13 21.73
CA LEU A 439 5.29 -27.00 22.45
C LEU A 439 4.28 -26.23 21.58
N THR A 440 4.57 -26.02 20.29
CA THR A 440 3.73 -25.21 19.40
C THR A 440 2.40 -25.90 19.07
N GLY A 441 1.27 -25.24 19.34
CA GLY A 441 -0.06 -25.82 19.14
C GLY A 441 -0.41 -26.95 20.12
N GLY A 442 0.48 -27.22 21.09
CA GLY A 442 0.34 -28.19 22.16
C GLY A 442 0.87 -29.61 21.85
N PRO A 443 1.18 -30.41 22.87
CA PRO A 443 1.89 -31.71 22.73
C PRO A 443 1.25 -32.73 21.78
N GLY A 444 -0.06 -32.63 21.57
CA GLY A 444 -0.81 -33.50 20.66
C GLY A 444 -0.76 -33.09 19.17
N ALA A 445 0.00 -32.05 18.81
CA ALA A 445 0.01 -31.44 17.48
C ALA A 445 1.43 -31.10 16.97
N ALA A 446 2.26 -32.12 16.73
CA ALA A 446 3.63 -31.96 16.23
C ALA A 446 3.79 -31.51 14.75
N GLY A 447 2.78 -30.86 14.17
CA GLY A 447 2.75 -30.43 12.76
C GLY A 447 2.53 -28.93 12.57
N CYS A 448 2.73 -28.13 13.63
CA CYS A 448 2.36 -26.73 13.66
C CYS A 448 3.43 -25.77 13.13
N LEU A 449 4.54 -26.26 12.61
CA LEU A 449 5.67 -25.48 12.09
C LEU A 449 6.01 -25.85 10.65
N GLY A 450 4.97 -26.01 9.82
CA GLY A 450 5.11 -26.34 8.39
C GLY A 450 4.74 -25.20 7.43
N ASN A 451 4.43 -24.00 7.97
CA ASN A 451 4.02 -22.84 7.19
C ASN A 451 5.22 -22.09 6.58
N GLN A 452 4.94 -21.05 5.78
CA GLN A 452 5.99 -20.32 5.06
C GLN A 452 6.82 -19.42 5.98
N GLU A 453 6.20 -18.77 6.98
CA GLU A 453 6.90 -17.98 8.00
C GLU A 453 7.40 -18.79 9.21
N GLN A 454 7.58 -20.09 9.06
CA GLN A 454 7.90 -20.96 10.20
C GLN A 454 9.21 -20.54 10.92
N MET A 455 9.17 -20.55 12.25
CA MET A 455 10.29 -20.16 13.13
C MET A 455 11.08 -21.36 13.68
N GLY A 456 10.73 -22.59 13.26
CA GLY A 456 11.29 -23.86 13.74
C GLY A 456 12.82 -23.88 13.82
N GLU A 457 13.47 -23.65 12.69
CA GLU A 457 14.93 -23.52 12.54
C GLU A 457 15.53 -22.45 13.46
N GLY A 458 14.84 -21.32 13.61
CA GLY A 458 15.34 -20.21 14.40
C GLY A 458 15.32 -20.48 15.91
N TRP A 459 14.32 -21.20 16.41
CA TRP A 459 14.33 -21.65 17.81
C TRP A 459 15.41 -22.69 18.08
N SER A 460 15.65 -23.57 17.12
CA SER A 460 16.72 -24.57 17.20
C SER A 460 18.10 -23.91 17.30
N ASP A 461 18.38 -22.96 16.41
CA ASP A 461 19.62 -22.18 16.46
C ASP A 461 19.74 -21.39 17.77
N PHE A 462 18.65 -20.76 18.24
CA PHE A 462 18.62 -20.04 19.52
C PHE A 462 19.10 -20.90 20.70
N TYR A 463 18.59 -22.12 20.87
CA TYR A 463 19.04 -22.98 21.97
C TYR A 463 20.51 -23.36 21.81
N GLY A 464 20.94 -23.68 20.58
CA GLY A 464 22.32 -24.05 20.27
C GLY A 464 23.30 -22.94 20.66
N VAL A 465 23.05 -21.72 20.22
CA VAL A 465 23.94 -20.58 20.49
C VAL A 465 23.86 -20.10 21.94
N LEU A 466 22.66 -20.13 22.56
CA LEU A 466 22.49 -19.67 23.94
C LEU A 466 23.19 -20.61 24.93
N MET A 467 23.11 -21.93 24.72
CA MET A 467 23.76 -22.91 25.58
C MET A 467 25.29 -22.94 25.43
N SER A 468 25.83 -22.32 24.37
CA SER A 468 27.28 -22.20 24.15
C SER A 468 27.88 -20.84 24.51
N ILE A 469 27.09 -19.90 25.05
CA ILE A 469 27.62 -18.60 25.52
C ILE A 469 28.61 -18.82 26.68
N GLU A 470 29.78 -18.21 26.55
CA GLU A 470 30.82 -18.24 27.58
C GLU A 470 30.88 -16.93 28.37
N SER A 471 31.49 -17.00 29.56
CA SER A 471 31.72 -15.78 30.36
C SER A 471 32.72 -14.87 29.67
N GLY A 472 32.26 -13.69 29.24
CA GLY A 472 33.08 -12.68 28.56
C GLY A 472 32.69 -12.45 27.10
N ASP A 473 31.83 -13.30 26.54
CA ASP A 473 31.19 -13.05 25.25
C ASP A 473 30.36 -11.76 25.32
N THR A 474 30.14 -11.15 24.16
CA THR A 474 29.32 -9.95 23.97
C THR A 474 28.36 -10.12 22.80
N GLY A 475 27.28 -9.34 22.77
CA GLY A 475 26.30 -9.41 21.69
C GLY A 475 26.87 -9.18 20.29
N THR A 476 27.94 -8.40 20.19
CA THR A 476 28.62 -8.09 18.93
C THR A 476 29.51 -9.20 18.40
N ASP A 477 29.81 -10.24 19.20
CA ASP A 477 30.62 -11.36 18.75
C ASP A 477 29.89 -12.14 17.65
N GLU A 478 30.62 -12.53 16.61
CA GLU A 478 30.09 -13.28 15.46
C GLU A 478 29.97 -14.77 15.81
N ARG A 479 28.75 -15.32 15.75
CA ARG A 479 28.48 -16.73 16.06
C ARG A 479 27.92 -17.47 14.84
N GLY A 480 28.76 -18.28 14.21
CA GLY A 480 28.37 -19.19 13.12
C GLY A 480 27.83 -20.53 13.65
N VAL A 481 26.87 -21.11 12.93
CA VAL A 481 26.30 -22.44 13.22
C VAL A 481 27.10 -23.54 12.49
N GLY A 482 27.37 -24.67 13.15
CA GLY A 482 27.95 -25.87 12.51
C GLY A 482 29.41 -25.73 12.06
N THR A 483 30.17 -24.79 12.63
CA THR A 483 31.54 -24.48 12.19
C THR A 483 32.49 -25.67 12.29
N TYR A 484 32.27 -26.57 13.27
CA TYR A 484 33.08 -27.78 13.43
C TYR A 484 32.69 -28.86 12.43
N LEU A 485 31.40 -29.19 12.31
CA LEU A 485 30.93 -30.21 11.37
C LEU A 485 31.39 -29.94 9.93
N PHE A 486 31.42 -28.67 9.52
CA PHE A 486 31.86 -28.28 8.18
C PHE A 486 33.35 -27.93 8.08
N GLY A 487 34.13 -28.13 9.13
CA GLY A 487 35.59 -27.97 9.09
C GLY A 487 36.08 -26.53 8.90
N GLN A 488 35.28 -25.52 9.29
CA GLN A 488 35.57 -24.11 9.03
C GLN A 488 36.55 -23.47 10.04
N GLY A 489 36.80 -24.13 11.17
CA GLY A 489 37.62 -23.62 12.27
C GLY A 489 36.86 -22.72 13.26
N PRO A 490 37.50 -22.30 14.36
CA PRO A 490 36.90 -21.33 15.29
C PRO A 490 36.66 -20.00 14.59
N GLY A 491 35.46 -19.44 14.73
CA GLY A 491 35.05 -18.18 14.06
C GLY A 491 34.77 -18.32 12.56
N GLY A 492 34.54 -19.54 12.05
CA GLY A 492 34.03 -19.75 10.69
C GLY A 492 32.66 -19.09 10.49
N ALA A 493 32.31 -18.78 9.23
CA ALA A 493 31.05 -18.12 8.88
C ALA A 493 29.79 -18.94 9.24
N GLY A 494 29.95 -20.25 9.42
CA GLY A 494 28.87 -21.20 9.64
C GLY A 494 28.12 -21.54 8.37
N ILE A 495 26.90 -22.05 8.54
CA ILE A 495 26.00 -22.51 7.46
C ILE A 495 24.80 -21.59 7.22
N ARG A 496 24.63 -20.55 8.04
CA ARG A 496 23.54 -19.59 7.91
C ARG A 496 23.97 -18.43 7.00
N PRO A 497 23.02 -17.69 6.39
CA PRO A 497 23.36 -16.57 5.51
C PRO A 497 24.30 -15.54 6.15
N TYR A 498 24.18 -15.33 7.46
CA TYR A 498 25.03 -14.46 8.26
C TYR A 498 25.32 -15.13 9.62
N PRO A 499 26.47 -14.86 10.25
CA PRO A 499 26.67 -15.20 11.65
C PRO A 499 25.70 -14.41 12.55
N TYR A 500 25.32 -14.95 13.69
CA TYR A 500 24.53 -14.21 14.67
C TYR A 500 25.40 -13.21 15.40
N THR A 501 24.95 -11.96 15.43
CA THR A 501 25.60 -10.83 16.10
C THR A 501 24.61 -9.68 16.21
N THR A 502 24.73 -8.86 17.25
CA THR A 502 23.95 -7.62 17.40
C THR A 502 24.48 -6.48 16.53
N ASP A 503 25.61 -6.67 15.83
CA ASP A 503 26.14 -5.69 14.89
C ASP A 503 25.41 -5.77 13.53
N MET A 504 24.55 -4.79 13.27
CA MET A 504 23.77 -4.68 12.03
C MET A 504 24.64 -4.49 10.78
N THR A 505 25.92 -4.15 10.91
CA THR A 505 26.85 -4.07 9.78
C THR A 505 27.39 -5.44 9.35
N VAL A 506 27.32 -6.43 10.24
CA VAL A 506 27.74 -7.82 9.95
C VAL A 506 26.53 -8.69 9.62
N ASN A 507 25.46 -8.58 10.40
CA ASN A 507 24.20 -9.26 10.13
C ASN A 507 23.07 -8.23 9.99
N PRO A 508 22.77 -7.81 8.74
CA PRO A 508 21.76 -6.80 8.47
C PRO A 508 20.33 -7.37 8.49
N GLN A 509 20.11 -8.64 8.83
CA GLN A 509 18.82 -9.28 8.63
C GLN A 509 17.68 -8.58 9.40
N THR A 510 16.59 -8.28 8.71
CA THR A 510 15.35 -7.73 9.26
C THR A 510 14.15 -8.61 8.89
N TYR A 511 12.96 -8.27 9.40
CA TYR A 511 11.75 -9.03 9.10
C TYR A 511 11.49 -9.12 7.59
N ASP A 512 11.75 -8.08 6.80
CA ASP A 512 11.48 -8.10 5.35
C ASP A 512 12.32 -9.13 4.58
N ASP A 513 13.48 -9.53 5.09
CA ASP A 513 14.34 -10.54 4.45
C ASP A 513 13.66 -11.90 4.32
N ILE A 514 12.62 -12.19 5.12
CA ILE A 514 11.86 -13.44 4.96
C ILE A 514 11.19 -13.52 3.59
N LYS A 515 10.98 -12.42 2.86
CA LYS A 515 10.42 -12.42 1.49
C LYS A 515 11.26 -13.22 0.52
N THR A 516 12.58 -13.15 0.67
CA THR A 516 13.55 -13.72 -0.28
C THR A 516 14.38 -14.85 0.30
N ALA A 517 14.40 -15.00 1.63
CA ALA A 517 15.16 -16.05 2.31
C ALA A 517 14.77 -17.47 1.86
N ALA A 518 15.68 -18.44 1.99
CA ALA A 518 15.32 -19.84 1.75
C ALA A 518 14.42 -20.38 2.88
N VAL A 519 13.41 -21.18 2.55
CA VAL A 519 12.57 -21.88 3.55
C VAL A 519 13.08 -23.32 3.72
N PRO A 520 13.22 -23.83 4.95
CA PRO A 520 12.95 -23.14 6.22
C PRO A 520 14.15 -22.36 6.78
N HIS A 521 15.39 -22.73 6.44
CA HIS A 521 16.61 -22.30 7.13
C HIS A 521 16.90 -20.79 7.08
N GLY A 522 16.70 -20.16 5.93
CA GLY A 522 16.91 -18.73 5.77
C GLY A 522 15.92 -17.91 6.59
N VAL A 523 14.64 -18.31 6.59
CA VAL A 523 13.60 -17.72 7.44
C VAL A 523 13.95 -17.92 8.92
N GLY A 524 14.33 -19.15 9.30
CA GLY A 524 14.84 -19.45 10.64
C GLY A 524 16.00 -18.56 11.09
N SER A 525 16.96 -18.30 10.19
CA SER A 525 18.09 -17.41 10.46
C SER A 525 17.65 -16.00 10.84
N VAL A 526 16.62 -15.45 10.18
CA VAL A 526 16.07 -14.14 10.55
C VAL A 526 15.49 -14.19 11.96
N TRP A 527 14.70 -15.23 12.28
CA TRP A 527 14.12 -15.38 13.62
C TRP A 527 15.16 -15.56 14.72
N ALA A 528 16.14 -16.45 14.53
CA ALA A 528 17.25 -16.66 15.47
C ALA A 528 18.04 -15.38 15.71
N THR A 529 18.24 -14.58 14.66
CA THR A 529 18.89 -13.29 14.74
C THR A 529 18.10 -12.31 15.63
N MET A 530 16.77 -12.31 15.58
CA MET A 530 15.93 -11.54 16.52
C MET A 530 16.01 -12.09 17.96
N MET A 531 16.07 -13.41 18.13
CA MET A 531 16.24 -14.03 19.45
C MET A 531 17.60 -13.72 20.06
N TRP A 532 18.64 -13.56 19.23
CA TRP A 532 19.96 -13.09 19.65
C TRP A 532 19.90 -11.65 20.20
N GLU A 533 19.17 -10.74 19.53
CA GLU A 533 18.95 -9.37 20.04
C GLU A 533 18.22 -9.39 21.38
N VAL A 534 17.13 -10.15 21.49
CA VAL A 534 16.37 -10.28 22.75
C VAL A 534 17.27 -10.81 23.87
N THR A 535 18.06 -11.84 23.59
CA THR A 535 18.97 -12.45 24.56
C THR A 535 19.99 -11.45 25.09
N TRP A 536 20.66 -10.73 24.20
CA TRP A 536 21.70 -9.78 24.62
C TRP A 536 21.13 -8.53 25.26
N ALA A 537 19.97 -8.04 24.81
CA ALA A 537 19.29 -6.93 25.47
C ALA A 537 18.92 -7.28 26.93
N LEU A 538 18.50 -8.52 27.19
CA LEU A 538 18.27 -9.01 28.55
C LEU A 538 19.57 -9.21 29.34
N ILE A 539 20.63 -9.76 28.72
CA ILE A 539 21.94 -9.93 29.39
C ILE A 539 22.56 -8.59 29.76
N ASP A 540 22.42 -7.58 28.90
CA ASP A 540 22.96 -6.25 29.16
C ASP A 540 22.26 -5.57 30.35
N GLU A 541 20.95 -5.80 30.52
CA GLU A 541 20.20 -5.27 31.66
C GLU A 541 20.42 -6.08 32.95
N TYR A 542 20.33 -7.42 32.88
CA TYR A 542 20.27 -8.29 34.07
C TYR A 542 21.54 -9.08 34.35
N GLY A 543 22.55 -8.98 33.47
CA GLY A 543 23.79 -9.76 33.53
C GLY A 543 23.64 -11.18 32.99
N PHE A 544 24.71 -11.97 33.14
CA PHE A 544 24.79 -13.36 32.70
C PHE A 544 25.04 -14.30 33.89
N ASP A 545 24.32 -15.43 33.95
CA ASP A 545 24.56 -16.51 34.91
C ASP A 545 25.12 -17.75 34.20
N THR A 546 26.31 -18.16 34.59
CA THR A 546 26.98 -19.38 34.09
C THR A 546 26.25 -20.67 34.47
N ASN A 547 25.37 -20.66 35.48
CA ASN A 547 24.60 -21.82 35.89
C ASN A 547 23.15 -21.71 35.42
N PHE A 548 22.86 -22.35 34.28
CA PHE A 548 21.53 -22.37 33.66
C PHE A 548 20.45 -23.07 34.50
N TYR A 549 20.79 -23.73 35.61
CA TYR A 549 19.82 -24.33 36.54
C TYR A 549 19.31 -23.36 37.63
N ASN A 550 19.79 -22.12 37.66
CA ASN A 550 19.43 -21.14 38.70
C ASN A 550 18.09 -20.43 38.50
N PHE A 551 17.26 -20.87 37.55
CA PHE A 551 15.95 -20.27 37.27
C PHE A 551 15.05 -20.20 38.52
N THR A 552 14.51 -19.01 38.79
CA THR A 552 13.63 -18.76 39.95
C THR A 552 12.24 -18.24 39.60
N GLY A 553 12.05 -17.67 38.41
CA GLY A 553 10.84 -16.96 38.00
C GLY A 553 10.71 -15.57 38.62
N ASP A 554 11.81 -15.00 39.15
CA ASP A 554 11.85 -13.66 39.74
C ASP A 554 12.83 -12.79 38.94
N VAL A 555 12.29 -11.74 38.31
CA VAL A 555 13.06 -10.80 37.46
C VAL A 555 14.24 -10.16 38.19
N SER A 556 14.18 -10.04 39.52
CA SER A 556 15.25 -9.45 40.32
C SER A 556 16.40 -10.42 40.65
N LEU A 557 16.21 -11.71 40.36
CA LEU A 557 17.18 -12.77 40.65
C LEU A 557 17.68 -13.47 39.39
N ASP A 558 16.81 -13.63 38.39
CA ASP A 558 17.14 -14.32 37.14
C ASP A 558 17.97 -13.42 36.23
N ALA A 559 19.15 -13.89 35.81
CA ALA A 559 20.01 -13.21 34.86
C ALA A 559 19.41 -13.21 33.43
N GLY A 560 19.90 -12.37 32.54
CA GLY A 560 19.30 -12.16 31.22
C GLY A 560 19.23 -13.42 30.34
N ASN A 561 20.26 -14.27 30.38
CA ASN A 561 20.26 -15.55 29.67
C ASN A 561 19.22 -16.54 30.23
N ILE A 562 19.01 -16.53 31.56
CA ILE A 562 17.99 -17.33 32.25
C ILE A 562 16.59 -16.84 31.86
N GLN A 563 16.41 -15.52 31.81
CA GLN A 563 15.16 -14.91 31.37
C GLN A 563 14.86 -15.24 29.91
N ALA A 564 15.82 -15.08 28.99
CA ALA A 564 15.66 -15.41 27.58
C ALA A 564 15.23 -16.88 27.38
N PHE A 565 15.90 -17.81 28.07
CA PHE A 565 15.56 -19.23 28.04
C PHE A 565 14.12 -19.49 28.50
N ALA A 566 13.70 -18.91 29.62
CA ALA A 566 12.35 -19.06 30.17
C ALA A 566 11.26 -18.46 29.26
N LEU A 567 11.51 -17.26 28.73
CA LEU A 567 10.56 -16.55 27.87
C LEU A 567 10.33 -17.30 26.56
N VAL A 568 11.40 -17.73 25.90
CA VAL A 568 11.31 -18.43 24.61
C VAL A 568 10.62 -19.80 24.76
N THR A 569 10.93 -20.57 25.80
CA THR A 569 10.27 -21.86 26.04
C THR A 569 8.77 -21.71 26.35
N GLU A 570 8.38 -20.71 27.14
CA GLU A 570 6.96 -20.49 27.45
C GLU A 570 6.21 -19.88 26.25
N ALA A 571 6.84 -19.01 25.45
CA ALA A 571 6.25 -18.42 24.26
C ALA A 571 5.80 -19.46 23.24
N MET A 572 6.58 -20.53 23.01
CA MET A 572 6.17 -21.61 22.11
C MET A 572 4.86 -22.30 22.52
N LYS A 573 4.53 -22.31 23.82
CA LYS A 573 3.24 -22.83 24.31
C LYS A 573 2.10 -21.83 24.12
N LEU A 574 2.39 -20.54 24.00
CA LEU A 574 1.40 -19.45 23.93
C LEU A 574 1.04 -19.06 22.50
N GLN A 575 1.94 -19.30 21.56
CA GLN A 575 1.73 -19.00 20.14
C GLN A 575 0.72 -19.98 19.49
N PRO A 576 0.02 -19.55 18.43
CA PRO A 576 -0.90 -20.41 17.69
C PRO A 576 -0.18 -21.54 16.96
N CYS A 577 -0.97 -22.46 16.39
CA CYS A 577 -0.46 -23.40 15.39
C CYS A 577 -0.23 -22.65 14.07
N SER A 578 0.85 -22.96 13.35
CA SER A 578 1.31 -22.24 12.15
C SER A 578 1.50 -20.72 12.38
N PRO A 579 2.27 -20.31 13.40
CA PRO A 579 2.49 -18.91 13.72
C PRO A 579 3.32 -18.19 12.65
N GLY A 580 3.10 -16.89 12.47
CA GLY A 580 4.05 -15.98 11.83
C GLY A 580 4.98 -15.31 12.86
N PHE A 581 5.85 -14.40 12.43
CA PHE A 581 6.83 -13.79 13.35
C PHE A 581 6.16 -12.87 14.38
N VAL A 582 5.11 -12.13 13.99
CA VAL A 582 4.36 -11.26 14.91
C VAL A 582 3.67 -12.12 15.99
N ASP A 583 3.11 -13.27 15.63
CA ASP A 583 2.56 -14.23 16.59
C ASP A 583 3.62 -14.71 17.59
N GLY A 584 4.84 -15.04 17.11
CA GLY A 584 5.95 -15.46 17.96
C GLY A 584 6.43 -14.37 18.91
N ARG A 585 6.53 -13.13 18.42
CA ARG A 585 6.88 -11.94 19.21
C ARG A 585 5.85 -11.71 20.31
N ASP A 586 4.58 -11.66 19.95
CA ASP A 586 3.50 -11.39 20.89
C ASP A 586 3.37 -12.51 21.93
N ALA A 587 3.71 -13.75 21.57
CA ALA A 587 3.83 -14.86 22.51
C ALA A 587 4.98 -14.67 23.52
N ILE A 588 6.11 -14.08 23.12
CA ILE A 588 7.20 -13.71 24.04
C ILE A 588 6.77 -12.61 25.01
N PHE A 589 6.03 -11.60 24.55
CA PHE A 589 5.42 -10.61 25.44
C PHE A 589 4.42 -11.24 26.42
N ALA A 590 3.60 -12.18 25.95
CA ALA A 590 2.67 -12.91 26.81
C ALA A 590 3.41 -13.79 27.84
N ALA A 591 4.55 -14.38 27.47
CA ALA A 591 5.42 -15.10 28.39
C ALA A 591 6.03 -14.17 29.46
N ASP A 592 6.49 -12.98 29.06
CA ASP A 592 7.04 -11.99 30.01
C ASP A 592 5.97 -11.49 30.98
N LEU A 593 4.75 -11.26 30.48
CA LEU A 593 3.61 -10.95 31.32
C LEU A 593 3.29 -12.07 32.33
N ALA A 594 3.42 -13.32 31.91
CA ALA A 594 3.10 -14.48 32.74
C ALA A 594 4.16 -14.75 33.83
N ILE A 595 5.44 -14.66 33.47
CA ILE A 595 6.55 -15.05 34.35
C ILE A 595 7.01 -13.86 35.18
N TYR A 596 7.25 -12.71 34.55
CA TYR A 596 7.87 -11.53 35.17
C TYR A 596 6.90 -10.34 35.32
N GLY A 597 5.64 -10.49 34.89
CA GLY A 597 4.62 -9.45 35.04
C GLY A 597 4.74 -8.29 34.04
N GLY A 598 5.44 -8.49 32.92
CA GLY A 598 5.63 -7.47 31.88
C GLY A 598 6.83 -6.57 32.14
N ALA A 599 7.76 -6.99 33.00
CA ALA A 599 8.89 -6.17 33.42
C ALA A 599 9.86 -5.84 32.28
N ASN A 600 9.91 -6.68 31.24
CA ASN A 600 10.86 -6.56 30.14
C ASN A 600 10.26 -5.95 28.88
N GLU A 601 8.99 -5.54 28.91
CA GLU A 601 8.24 -5.09 27.74
C GLU A 601 9.01 -4.07 26.89
N CYS A 602 9.68 -3.10 27.52
CA CYS A 602 10.40 -2.05 26.79
C CYS A 602 11.66 -2.59 26.10
N ILE A 603 12.42 -3.44 26.79
CA ILE A 603 13.65 -4.07 26.27
C ILE A 603 13.30 -4.98 25.09
N LEU A 604 12.21 -5.74 25.22
CA LEU A 604 11.72 -6.63 24.17
C LEU A 604 11.30 -5.84 22.93
N TRP A 605 10.52 -4.76 23.08
CA TRP A 605 10.12 -3.92 21.96
C TRP A 605 11.31 -3.36 21.20
N ASP A 606 12.31 -2.85 21.91
CA ASP A 606 13.51 -2.29 21.29
C ASP A 606 14.31 -3.35 20.53
N ALA A 607 14.46 -4.55 21.10
CA ALA A 607 15.15 -5.66 20.46
C ALA A 607 14.47 -6.13 19.17
N PHE A 608 13.14 -6.27 19.18
CA PHE A 608 12.36 -6.65 17.99
C PHE A 608 12.29 -5.54 16.93
N ALA A 609 12.04 -4.30 17.36
CA ALA A 609 11.96 -3.15 16.47
C ALA A 609 13.28 -2.90 15.73
N LYS A 610 14.44 -3.15 16.37
CA LYS A 610 15.75 -3.08 15.73
C LYS A 610 15.87 -3.92 14.45
N ARG A 611 15.09 -5.01 14.36
CA ARG A 611 15.09 -5.95 13.22
C ARG A 611 13.77 -5.97 12.46
N GLY A 612 13.02 -4.87 12.47
CA GLY A 612 11.84 -4.72 11.62
C GLY A 612 10.58 -5.42 12.15
N LEU A 613 10.57 -5.89 13.40
CA LEU A 613 9.40 -6.53 14.02
C LEU A 613 8.77 -5.64 15.13
N GLY A 614 8.79 -4.33 14.91
CA GLY A 614 8.25 -3.27 15.76
C GLY A 614 6.73 -3.25 15.84
N VAL A 615 6.17 -2.27 16.57
CA VAL A 615 4.76 -2.26 16.99
C VAL A 615 3.80 -2.34 15.81
N SER A 616 4.08 -1.61 14.74
CA SER A 616 3.22 -1.58 13.55
C SER A 616 3.59 -2.65 12.52
N ALA A 617 4.51 -3.58 12.83
CA ALA A 617 4.83 -4.68 11.94
C ALA A 617 3.59 -5.58 11.78
N ASP A 618 3.27 -5.92 10.53
CA ASP A 618 2.15 -6.79 10.20
C ASP A 618 2.71 -8.03 9.50
N GLN A 619 2.30 -9.20 9.94
CA GLN A 619 2.71 -10.45 9.29
C GLN A 619 1.81 -10.85 8.12
N GLY A 620 0.63 -10.25 7.98
CA GLY A 620 -0.37 -10.76 7.04
C GLY A 620 -0.74 -12.21 7.34
N SER A 621 -0.68 -13.08 6.33
CA SER A 621 -0.91 -14.51 6.46
C SER A 621 0.39 -15.26 6.71
N SER A 622 0.47 -16.06 7.78
CA SER A 622 1.64 -16.92 8.07
C SER A 622 1.93 -17.99 6.99
N ALA A 623 1.02 -18.17 6.04
CA ALA A 623 1.19 -19.02 4.85
C ALA A 623 1.81 -18.30 3.65
N SER A 624 2.13 -17.01 3.77
CA SER A 624 2.80 -16.18 2.79
C SER A 624 3.93 -15.42 3.48
N ARG A 625 5.00 -15.12 2.75
CA ARG A 625 6.12 -14.31 3.26
C ARG A 625 6.14 -12.92 2.64
N SER A 626 5.24 -12.65 1.69
CA SER A 626 5.26 -11.49 0.81
C SER A 626 4.14 -10.48 1.07
N ASP A 627 3.23 -10.78 1.98
CA ASP A 627 2.10 -9.92 2.37
C ASP A 627 2.31 -9.24 3.75
N GLY A 628 3.41 -9.56 4.44
CA GLY A 628 3.84 -8.85 5.64
C GLY A 628 4.58 -7.54 5.35
N THR A 629 4.56 -6.64 6.33
CA THR A 629 5.25 -5.35 6.34
C THR A 629 6.09 -5.22 7.61
N GLU A 630 7.38 -4.95 7.44
CA GLU A 630 8.26 -4.66 8.57
C GLU A 630 8.01 -3.27 9.16
N ALA A 631 8.32 -3.12 10.45
CA ALA A 631 8.29 -1.84 11.13
C ALA A 631 9.40 -1.74 12.18
N PHE A 632 9.97 -0.55 12.31
CA PHE A 632 11.05 -0.26 13.26
C PHE A 632 10.57 0.63 14.41
N ASP A 633 9.25 0.85 14.53
CA ASP A 633 8.67 1.66 15.57
C ASP A 633 8.64 0.88 16.90
N THR A 634 8.95 1.59 17.98
CA THR A 634 8.96 1.05 19.35
C THR A 634 8.16 1.98 20.25
N PRO A 635 7.40 1.47 21.25
CA PRO A 635 6.72 2.33 22.21
C PRO A 635 7.69 3.13 23.09
N SER A 636 9.00 2.86 23.04
CA SER A 636 10.04 3.59 23.76
C SER A 636 10.58 4.83 23.03
N GLY A 637 10.32 4.94 21.72
CA GLY A 637 10.85 5.98 20.85
C GLY A 637 10.39 7.38 21.28
N LEU A 638 11.25 8.38 21.05
CA LEU A 638 10.83 9.78 21.12
C LEU A 638 10.00 10.13 19.89
N ALA A 639 9.04 11.04 20.06
CA ALA A 639 8.24 11.55 18.97
C ALA A 639 9.13 12.05 17.82
N THR A 640 8.83 11.58 16.61
CA THR A 640 9.31 12.09 15.32
C THR A 640 8.10 12.38 14.45
N PHE A 641 8.20 13.38 13.59
CA PHE A 641 7.11 13.75 12.69
C PHE A 641 7.67 14.38 11.41
N THR A 642 7.08 14.00 10.28
CA THR A 642 7.32 14.62 8.97
C THR A 642 5.97 15.09 8.41
N ALA A 643 5.87 16.36 8.05
CA ALA A 643 4.69 16.93 7.42
C ALA A 643 4.64 16.56 5.92
N PRO A 644 3.44 16.53 5.30
CA PRO A 644 3.31 16.39 3.85
C PRO A 644 3.77 17.65 3.11
N ASP A 645 3.91 17.54 1.80
CA ASP A 645 4.35 18.64 0.93
C ASP A 645 3.41 19.86 0.96
N ASP A 646 3.93 20.98 0.50
CA ASP A 646 3.23 22.28 0.45
C ASP A 646 1.98 22.24 -0.44
N VAL A 647 0.97 23.03 -0.07
CA VAL A 647 -0.38 22.96 -0.68
C VAL A 647 -0.92 24.34 -1.04
N CYS A 648 -1.77 24.43 -2.06
CA CYS A 648 -2.43 25.68 -2.41
C CYS A 648 -3.58 26.04 -1.48
N ALA A 649 -3.83 27.34 -1.30
CA ALA A 649 -4.91 27.82 -0.44
C ALA A 649 -6.33 27.39 -0.87
N ASN A 650 -6.53 26.91 -2.10
CA ASN A 650 -7.78 26.35 -2.62
C ASN A 650 -7.80 24.82 -2.66
N SER A 651 -6.74 24.14 -2.22
CA SER A 651 -6.70 22.69 -2.15
C SER A 651 -7.84 22.18 -1.25
N PRO A 652 -8.45 21.03 -1.59
CA PRO A 652 -9.44 20.40 -0.72
C PRO A 652 -8.81 20.01 0.63
N VAL A 653 -9.65 19.73 1.63
CA VAL A 653 -9.18 19.17 2.91
C VAL A 653 -8.46 17.87 2.63
N LEU A 654 -7.20 17.79 3.02
CA LEU A 654 -6.38 16.59 2.95
C LEU A 654 -6.77 15.68 4.13
N THR A 655 -7.04 14.41 3.86
CA THR A 655 -7.51 13.44 4.86
C THR A 655 -6.62 12.21 4.86
N GLY A 656 -6.51 11.51 6.00
CA GLY A 656 -5.70 10.30 6.10
C GLY A 656 -4.19 10.57 6.06
N LEU A 657 -3.78 11.79 6.38
CA LEU A 657 -2.37 12.16 6.50
C LEU A 657 -1.76 11.43 7.70
N SER A 658 -0.49 11.05 7.59
CA SER A 658 0.29 10.42 8.65
C SER A 658 1.68 11.06 8.72
N GLY A 659 2.63 10.43 9.43
CA GLY A 659 4.01 10.91 9.54
C GLY A 659 4.55 10.93 10.96
N GLY A 660 3.69 10.74 11.97
CA GLY A 660 4.07 10.67 13.38
C GLY A 660 4.52 9.27 13.82
N SER A 661 5.60 9.21 14.60
CA SER A 661 6.08 7.98 15.25
C SER A 661 6.61 8.30 16.66
N PRO A 662 6.49 7.39 17.65
CA PRO A 662 5.72 6.14 17.60
C PRO A 662 4.22 6.39 17.54
N LEU A 663 3.43 5.40 17.12
CA LEU A 663 1.96 5.50 17.05
C LEU A 663 1.32 5.78 18.43
N GLY A 664 0.13 6.39 18.42
CA GLY A 664 -0.65 6.73 19.62
C GLY A 664 -0.53 8.19 20.06
N GLY A 665 0.19 9.02 19.31
CA GLY A 665 0.25 10.46 19.53
C GLY A 665 -0.95 11.22 18.96
N VAL A 666 -0.99 12.52 19.25
CA VAL A 666 -2.07 13.42 18.85
C VAL A 666 -1.51 14.52 17.95
N TYR A 667 -2.12 14.73 16.80
CA TYR A 667 -1.75 15.80 15.88
C TYR A 667 -2.46 17.11 16.26
N SER A 668 -1.73 18.22 16.15
CA SER A 668 -2.28 19.55 16.40
C SER A 668 -1.60 20.62 15.55
N GLY A 669 -2.27 21.76 15.34
CA GLY A 669 -1.80 22.84 14.49
C GLY A 669 -2.96 23.64 13.91
N THR A 670 -2.67 24.77 13.25
CA THR A 670 -3.69 25.51 12.49
C THR A 670 -4.12 24.70 11.28
N GLY A 671 -5.42 24.57 11.05
CA GLY A 671 -5.97 23.72 9.97
C GLY A 671 -5.90 22.22 10.22
N VAL A 672 -5.28 21.76 11.32
CA VAL A 672 -5.15 20.33 11.66
C VAL A 672 -6.38 19.85 12.44
N THR A 673 -6.91 18.70 12.05
CA THR A 673 -7.89 17.92 12.81
C THR A 673 -7.36 16.50 13.00
N ASP A 674 -7.07 16.13 14.24
CA ASP A 674 -6.68 14.76 14.60
C ASP A 674 -7.87 13.79 14.46
N ASP A 675 -7.64 12.60 13.91
CA ASP A 675 -8.71 11.61 13.69
C ASP A 675 -9.01 10.78 14.96
N GLY A 676 -8.21 10.93 16.03
CA GLY A 676 -8.38 10.25 17.31
C GLY A 676 -8.05 8.75 17.30
N ASN A 677 -7.47 8.24 16.21
CA ASN A 677 -7.03 6.84 16.08
C ASN A 677 -5.56 6.65 16.50
N GLY A 678 -4.82 7.73 16.77
CA GLY A 678 -3.40 7.69 17.13
C GLY A 678 -2.45 7.46 15.94
N SER A 679 -2.95 7.58 14.69
CA SER A 679 -2.18 7.29 13.48
C SER A 679 -2.30 8.39 12.43
N THR A 680 -3.51 8.93 12.22
CA THR A 680 -3.80 9.85 11.11
C THR A 680 -4.43 11.17 11.56
N TYR A 681 -4.33 12.17 10.68
CA TYR A 681 -4.97 13.47 10.81
C TYR A 681 -5.45 14.00 9.45
N SER A 682 -6.20 15.08 9.50
CA SER A 682 -6.62 15.85 8.33
C SER A 682 -6.09 17.30 8.40
N PHE A 683 -5.76 17.89 7.25
CA PHE A 683 -5.32 19.27 7.13
C PHE A 683 -6.24 20.05 6.19
N ASP A 684 -6.80 21.16 6.68
CA ASP A 684 -7.65 22.10 5.93
C ASP A 684 -6.84 23.37 5.60
N PRO A 685 -6.38 23.53 4.34
CA PRO A 685 -5.60 24.69 3.90
C PRO A 685 -6.37 26.01 4.02
N VAL A 686 -7.70 25.96 3.87
CA VAL A 686 -8.57 27.15 3.98
C VAL A 686 -8.67 27.60 5.43
N ALA A 687 -8.80 26.64 6.36
CA ALA A 687 -8.84 26.93 7.80
C ALA A 687 -7.48 27.37 8.35
N ALA A 688 -6.37 26.83 7.81
CA ALA A 688 -5.02 27.27 8.14
C ALA A 688 -4.75 28.70 7.61
N GLY A 689 -5.16 28.97 6.37
CA GLY A 689 -4.89 30.22 5.66
C GLY A 689 -3.50 30.25 5.02
N VAL A 690 -3.22 31.23 4.16
CA VAL A 690 -1.91 31.33 3.46
C VAL A 690 -0.75 31.56 4.44
N GLY A 691 0.34 30.83 4.22
CA GLY A 691 1.60 30.94 4.97
C GLY A 691 2.09 29.60 5.51
N LEU A 692 3.20 29.64 6.24
CA LEU A 692 3.81 28.48 6.89
C LEU A 692 3.04 28.10 8.17
N HIS A 693 2.70 26.82 8.33
CA HIS A 693 2.00 26.29 9.50
C HIS A 693 2.75 25.10 10.09
N THR A 694 3.00 25.18 11.39
CA THR A 694 3.59 24.08 12.15
C THR A 694 2.52 23.07 12.54
N ILE A 695 2.73 21.82 12.16
CA ILE A 695 1.98 20.66 12.65
C ILE A 695 2.82 20.01 13.74
N THR A 696 2.21 19.75 14.88
CA THR A 696 2.84 19.12 16.04
C THR A 696 2.23 17.76 16.29
N TYR A 697 3.08 16.76 16.51
CA TYR A 697 2.72 15.41 16.92
C TYR A 697 3.20 15.18 18.37
N ASP A 698 2.25 15.05 19.29
CA ASP A 698 2.51 14.86 20.72
C ASP A 698 2.26 13.41 21.14
N VAL A 699 3.29 12.74 21.66
CA VAL A 699 3.19 11.39 22.21
C VAL A 699 3.15 11.46 23.75
N PRO A 700 2.09 10.95 24.40
CA PRO A 700 2.01 10.93 25.86
C PRO A 700 3.01 9.95 26.48
N ALA A 701 3.36 10.15 27.75
CA ALA A 701 4.21 9.18 28.46
C ALA A 701 3.48 7.82 28.59
N GLY A 702 4.13 6.76 28.11
CA GLY A 702 3.68 5.38 28.24
C GLY A 702 4.40 4.62 29.35
N VAL A 703 4.25 3.30 29.33
CA VAL A 703 5.05 2.38 30.18
C VAL A 703 6.52 2.41 29.76
N CYS A 704 6.77 2.50 28.45
CA CYS A 704 8.11 2.46 27.85
C CYS A 704 8.63 3.78 27.31
N SER A 705 7.78 4.80 27.21
CA SER A 705 8.15 6.13 26.67
C SER A 705 7.96 7.23 27.68
N ILE A 706 8.80 8.25 27.56
CA ILE A 706 8.53 9.56 28.16
C ILE A 706 7.65 10.39 27.22
N ALA A 707 6.89 11.33 27.78
CA ALA A 707 6.15 12.28 26.96
C ALA A 707 7.13 13.06 26.07
N SER A 708 6.84 13.10 24.78
CA SER A 708 7.69 13.73 23.77
C SER A 708 6.84 14.33 22.65
N SER A 709 7.42 15.28 21.91
CA SER A 709 6.73 16.01 20.86
C SER A 709 7.68 16.23 19.69
N ALA A 710 7.19 16.06 18.47
CA ALA A 710 7.86 16.48 17.25
C ALA A 710 6.98 17.43 16.47
N SER A 711 7.58 18.25 15.61
CA SER A 711 6.84 19.16 14.77
C SER A 711 7.57 19.35 13.45
N ASP A 712 6.79 19.59 12.41
CA ASP A 712 7.27 19.91 11.08
C ASP A 712 6.30 20.91 10.44
N ASP A 713 6.76 21.62 9.42
CA ASP A 713 6.00 22.72 8.81
C ASP A 713 5.42 22.30 7.45
N ILE A 714 4.22 22.78 7.16
CA ILE A 714 3.61 22.77 5.82
C ILE A 714 3.35 24.22 5.39
N GLU A 715 3.69 24.59 4.15
CA GLU A 715 3.33 25.90 3.60
C GLU A 715 2.01 25.82 2.82
N VAL A 716 1.06 26.67 3.21
CA VAL A 716 -0.13 26.97 2.40
C VAL A 716 0.21 28.12 1.46
N LEU A 717 0.51 27.76 0.21
CA LEU A 717 0.91 28.68 -0.84
C LEU A 717 -0.26 29.59 -1.26
N ALA A 718 0.07 30.86 -1.49
CA ALA A 718 -0.88 31.83 -2.01
C ALA A 718 -1.23 31.50 -3.47
N ILE A 719 -2.50 31.63 -3.83
CA ILE A 719 -2.92 31.56 -5.23
C ILE A 719 -2.58 32.90 -5.90
N PRO A 720 -1.76 32.91 -6.97
CA PRO A 720 -1.51 34.12 -7.72
C PRO A 720 -2.82 34.68 -8.29
N PRO A 721 -3.01 36.00 -8.35
CA PRO A 721 -4.15 36.56 -9.07
C PRO A 721 -4.08 36.16 -10.55
N GLY A 722 -5.24 35.87 -11.15
CA GLY A 722 -5.34 35.62 -12.58
C GLY A 722 -4.94 36.85 -13.43
N PRO A 723 -4.65 36.66 -14.72
CA PRO A 723 -4.23 37.74 -15.60
C PRO A 723 -5.35 38.76 -15.82
N VAL A 724 -5.01 40.03 -16.01
CA VAL A 724 -6.01 41.06 -16.32
C VAL A 724 -6.46 40.91 -17.77
N THR A 725 -7.73 40.59 -17.98
CA THR A 725 -8.34 40.44 -19.31
C THR A 725 -8.93 41.74 -19.87
N VAL A 726 -9.02 41.80 -21.19
CA VAL A 726 -9.64 42.90 -21.95
C VAL A 726 -10.72 42.30 -22.85
N ASP A 727 -11.96 42.72 -22.60
CA ASP A 727 -13.14 42.33 -23.36
C ASP A 727 -13.12 42.93 -24.77
N ALA A 728 -13.86 42.27 -25.68
CA ALA A 728 -14.17 42.81 -27.00
C ALA A 728 -15.66 43.11 -27.10
N MET A 729 -16.01 44.29 -27.60
CA MET A 729 -17.40 44.75 -27.70
C MET A 729 -17.77 45.07 -29.15
N ASP A 730 -19.07 45.03 -29.42
CA ASP A 730 -19.70 45.49 -30.66
C ASP A 730 -19.17 44.81 -31.95
N PHE A 731 -18.84 43.52 -31.87
CA PHE A 731 -18.41 42.75 -33.04
C PHE A 731 -19.61 42.25 -33.86
N CYS A 732 -19.41 42.10 -35.17
CA CYS A 732 -20.43 41.57 -36.07
C CYS A 732 -20.38 40.03 -36.12
N PRO A 733 -21.51 39.31 -36.00
CA PRO A 733 -21.53 37.84 -36.00
C PRO A 733 -20.72 37.21 -37.14
N GLY A 734 -19.83 36.27 -36.80
CA GLY A 734 -18.99 35.55 -37.75
C GLY A 734 -17.76 36.31 -38.25
N THR A 735 -17.54 37.56 -37.82
CA THR A 735 -16.31 38.30 -38.08
C THR A 735 -15.23 38.00 -37.03
N PRO A 736 -13.93 38.08 -37.38
CA PRO A 736 -12.86 37.90 -36.40
C PRO A 736 -12.90 38.98 -35.31
N VAL A 737 -12.87 38.56 -34.05
CA VAL A 737 -12.77 39.42 -32.86
C VAL A 737 -11.60 38.97 -32.00
N THR A 738 -10.91 39.92 -31.37
CA THR A 738 -9.75 39.67 -30.52
C THR A 738 -10.06 40.07 -29.08
N VAL A 739 -9.89 39.13 -28.16
CA VAL A 739 -9.80 39.42 -26.71
C VAL A 739 -8.34 39.33 -26.29
N SER A 740 -7.96 40.06 -25.24
CA SER A 740 -6.56 40.12 -24.80
C SER A 740 -6.43 39.86 -23.30
N ALA A 741 -5.26 39.44 -22.86
CA ALA A 741 -4.91 39.35 -21.44
C ALA A 741 -3.46 39.82 -21.22
N VAL A 742 -3.23 40.48 -20.08
CA VAL A 742 -1.92 41.03 -19.73
C VAL A 742 -1.25 40.11 -18.71
N LEU A 743 -0.01 39.71 -19.02
CA LEU A 743 0.85 38.96 -18.10
C LEU A 743 1.16 39.79 -16.84
N SER A 744 1.00 39.17 -15.69
CA SER A 744 1.43 39.71 -14.39
C SER A 744 2.94 39.48 -14.18
N ASP A 745 3.46 38.37 -14.68
CA ASP A 745 4.88 38.01 -14.75
C ASP A 745 5.34 37.89 -16.22
N PRO A 746 6.33 38.68 -16.65
CA PRO A 746 6.83 38.63 -18.03
C PRO A 746 7.55 37.32 -18.41
N LEU A 747 7.82 36.44 -17.45
CA LEU A 747 8.36 35.10 -17.72
C LEU A 747 7.26 34.08 -18.05
N ASN A 748 5.98 34.40 -17.84
CA ASN A 748 4.86 33.50 -18.08
C ASN A 748 4.27 33.65 -19.50
N VAL A 749 3.34 32.78 -19.84
CA VAL A 749 2.49 32.81 -21.04
C VAL A 749 1.01 32.86 -20.64
N ILE A 750 0.18 33.39 -21.54
CA ILE A 750 -1.28 33.35 -21.40
C ILE A 750 -1.82 32.15 -22.17
N ARG A 751 -2.62 31.31 -21.52
CA ARG A 751 -3.36 30.21 -22.13
C ARG A 751 -4.86 30.46 -21.99
N TRP A 752 -5.59 30.30 -23.08
CA TRP A 752 -7.04 30.57 -23.18
C TRP A 752 -7.85 29.28 -23.15
N TYR A 753 -8.99 29.30 -22.47
CA TYR A 753 -9.88 28.17 -22.28
C TYR A 753 -11.34 28.53 -22.51
N ASP A 754 -12.21 27.55 -22.78
CA ASP A 754 -13.66 27.75 -22.98
C ASP A 754 -14.50 27.72 -21.68
N ALA A 755 -13.91 27.32 -20.56
CA ALA A 755 -14.58 27.21 -19.27
C ALA A 755 -13.69 27.68 -18.09
N PRO A 756 -14.30 28.15 -16.98
CA PRO A 756 -13.56 28.69 -15.84
C PRO A 756 -12.76 27.62 -15.07
N ILE A 757 -13.19 26.36 -15.15
CA ILE A 757 -12.55 25.16 -14.57
C ILE A 757 -12.72 24.04 -15.61
N ASP A 758 -11.72 23.18 -15.78
CA ASP A 758 -11.71 22.02 -16.71
C ASP A 758 -12.03 22.33 -18.19
N GLY A 759 -11.93 23.60 -18.58
CA GLY A 759 -12.18 24.02 -19.97
C GLY A 759 -11.14 23.51 -20.95
N THR A 760 -11.56 23.33 -22.20
CA THR A 760 -10.73 22.98 -23.35
C THR A 760 -9.75 24.12 -23.65
N PHE A 761 -8.48 23.81 -23.88
CA PHE A 761 -7.51 24.79 -24.36
C PHE A 761 -7.90 25.29 -25.76
N LEU A 762 -7.84 26.60 -25.94
CA LEU A 762 -8.21 27.28 -27.18
C LEU A 762 -6.99 27.88 -27.90
N PHE A 763 -6.08 28.51 -27.15
CA PHE A 763 -4.97 29.28 -27.71
C PHE A 763 -3.91 29.65 -26.66
N GLU A 764 -2.65 29.80 -27.07
CA GLU A 764 -1.58 30.38 -26.25
C GLU A 764 -1.10 31.69 -26.87
N GLY A 765 -1.07 32.75 -26.06
CA GLY A 765 -0.67 34.10 -26.43
C GLY A 765 -1.54 35.16 -25.76
N GLU A 766 -0.99 36.37 -25.63
CA GLU A 766 -1.68 37.50 -24.99
C GLU A 766 -2.98 37.90 -25.72
N ASP A 767 -3.03 37.72 -27.05
CA ASP A 767 -4.16 38.11 -27.91
C ASP A 767 -4.82 36.88 -28.57
N TYR A 768 -6.06 36.55 -28.20
CA TYR A 768 -6.82 35.45 -28.80
C TYR A 768 -7.86 35.97 -29.80
N THR A 769 -7.70 35.60 -31.07
CA THR A 769 -8.63 35.99 -32.15
C THR A 769 -9.47 34.82 -32.62
N PHE A 770 -10.80 34.98 -32.62
CA PHE A 770 -11.77 33.93 -33.01
C PHE A 770 -13.00 34.54 -33.69
N ASN A 771 -13.92 33.70 -34.22
CA ASN A 771 -15.09 34.15 -34.99
C ASN A 771 -16.42 33.72 -34.32
N PRO A 772 -16.80 34.34 -33.18
CA PRO A 772 -18.05 34.02 -32.52
C PRO A 772 -19.28 34.45 -33.32
N VAL A 773 -20.39 33.75 -33.15
CA VAL A 773 -21.71 34.07 -33.75
C VAL A 773 -22.68 34.70 -32.75
N THR A 774 -22.37 34.59 -31.46
CA THR A 774 -23.13 35.08 -30.31
C THR A 774 -22.15 35.62 -29.27
N THR A 775 -22.63 36.27 -28.22
CA THR A 775 -21.77 36.62 -27.08
C THR A 775 -21.10 35.35 -26.51
N THR A 776 -19.77 35.35 -26.46
CA THR A 776 -18.96 34.21 -26.01
C THR A 776 -17.99 34.68 -24.95
N THR A 777 -17.84 33.90 -23.87
CA THR A 777 -16.82 34.13 -22.85
C THR A 777 -15.76 33.05 -22.96
N VAL A 778 -14.50 33.46 -22.92
CA VAL A 778 -13.32 32.61 -22.85
C VAL A 778 -12.51 33.01 -21.61
N TYR A 779 -11.58 32.18 -21.17
CA TYR A 779 -10.93 32.33 -19.89
C TYR A 779 -9.41 32.30 -20.06
N ALA A 780 -8.72 33.37 -19.68
CA ALA A 780 -7.27 33.48 -19.71
C ALA A 780 -6.68 32.98 -18.39
N GLN A 781 -5.67 32.12 -18.47
CA GLN A 781 -4.85 31.70 -17.35
C GLN A 781 -3.40 32.08 -17.62
N GLU A 782 -2.73 32.60 -16.60
CA GLU A 782 -1.31 32.87 -16.66
C GLU A 782 -0.56 31.65 -16.12
N THR A 783 0.36 31.11 -16.91
CA THR A 783 1.14 29.93 -16.56
C THR A 783 2.59 30.10 -17.01
N PRO A 784 3.57 29.48 -16.35
CA PRO A 784 4.94 29.42 -16.85
C PRO A 784 5.02 28.80 -18.25
N PRO A 785 6.04 29.16 -19.05
CA PRO A 785 6.20 28.62 -20.39
C PRO A 785 6.55 27.13 -20.27
N GLY A 786 5.76 26.30 -20.93
CA GLY A 786 5.95 24.86 -20.97
C GLY A 786 5.37 24.28 -22.26
N PRO A 787 5.68 23.02 -22.60
CA PRO A 787 5.10 22.37 -23.76
C PRO A 787 3.56 22.33 -23.67
N LEU A 788 2.89 22.56 -24.80
CA LEU A 788 1.42 22.45 -24.93
C LEU A 788 0.93 21.00 -25.08
N SER A 789 1.88 20.12 -25.37
CA SER A 789 1.70 18.69 -25.56
C SER A 789 2.95 17.99 -25.06
N GLN A 790 2.79 16.97 -24.24
CA GLN A 790 3.88 16.07 -23.85
C GLN A 790 3.46 14.64 -24.15
N LEU A 791 4.41 13.86 -24.66
CA LEU A 791 4.22 12.44 -24.84
C LEU A 791 4.65 11.76 -23.54
N LYS A 792 3.75 11.01 -22.92
CA LYS A 792 3.98 10.35 -21.63
C LYS A 792 3.59 8.89 -21.70
N ILE A 793 4.37 8.02 -21.06
CA ILE A 793 4.05 6.63 -20.78
C ILE A 793 3.00 6.64 -19.68
N SER A 794 1.77 6.28 -20.03
CA SER A 794 0.58 6.51 -19.19
C SER A 794 0.18 5.32 -18.34
N GLU A 795 0.39 4.12 -18.86
CA GLU A 795 -0.09 2.88 -18.26
C GLU A 795 0.76 1.70 -18.74
N THR A 796 1.02 0.72 -17.87
CA THR A 796 1.65 -0.55 -18.25
C THR A 796 1.07 -1.74 -17.49
N ARG A 797 0.99 -2.88 -18.17
CA ARG A 797 0.67 -4.18 -17.60
C ARG A 797 1.82 -5.11 -17.91
N ILE A 798 2.37 -5.71 -16.87
CA ILE A 798 3.45 -6.70 -16.95
C ILE A 798 2.89 -8.07 -16.57
N ASP A 799 1.84 -8.48 -17.29
CA ASP A 799 1.18 -9.77 -17.17
C ASP A 799 0.54 -10.12 -18.52
N THR A 800 0.39 -11.41 -18.83
CA THR A 800 0.07 -11.90 -20.18
C THR A 800 -1.33 -11.46 -20.66
N PRO A 801 -1.45 -10.68 -21.75
CA PRO A 801 -0.38 -10.16 -22.59
C PRO A 801 0.23 -8.87 -22.03
N ASP A 802 1.55 -8.78 -22.05
CA ASP A 802 2.28 -7.59 -21.63
C ASP A 802 1.86 -6.41 -22.49
N THR A 803 1.65 -5.24 -21.89
CA THR A 803 1.10 -4.08 -22.58
C THR A 803 1.68 -2.79 -22.00
N PHE A 804 1.93 -1.80 -22.84
CA PHE A 804 2.19 -0.44 -22.38
C PHE A 804 1.51 0.58 -23.30
N GLU A 805 1.21 1.74 -22.74
CA GLU A 805 0.53 2.84 -23.40
C GLU A 805 1.37 4.12 -23.37
N LEU A 806 1.35 4.83 -24.50
CA LEU A 806 1.80 6.20 -24.62
C LEU A 806 0.61 7.11 -24.87
N GLN A 807 0.51 8.17 -24.09
CA GLN A 807 -0.47 9.22 -24.23
C GLN A 807 0.19 10.51 -24.72
N ASN A 808 -0.44 11.16 -25.68
CA ASN A 808 -0.17 12.56 -25.95
C ASN A 808 -1.02 13.42 -25.01
N VAL A 809 -0.45 13.83 -23.88
CA VAL A 809 -1.12 14.67 -22.87
C VAL A 809 -1.14 16.11 -23.38
N GLY A 810 -2.32 16.69 -23.52
CA GLY A 810 -2.51 18.04 -24.06
C GLY A 810 -2.86 18.04 -25.56
N LEU A 811 -2.39 19.03 -26.32
CA LEU A 811 -2.87 19.27 -27.69
C LEU A 811 -2.39 18.23 -28.70
N ALA A 812 -3.07 18.14 -29.85
CA ALA A 812 -2.61 17.31 -30.95
C ALA A 812 -1.18 17.69 -31.38
N ALA A 813 -0.29 16.71 -31.42
CA ALA A 813 1.12 16.89 -31.75
C ALA A 813 1.58 15.85 -32.79
N ASP A 814 2.54 16.24 -33.62
CA ASP A 814 3.13 15.35 -34.61
C ASP A 814 4.44 14.76 -34.07
N TYR A 815 4.38 13.51 -33.63
CA TYR A 815 5.54 12.74 -33.17
C TYR A 815 6.20 11.94 -34.31
N SER A 816 5.97 12.32 -35.56
CA SER A 816 6.62 11.69 -36.72
C SER A 816 8.15 11.72 -36.58
N GLY A 817 8.75 10.53 -36.53
CA GLY A 817 10.20 10.36 -36.36
C GLY A 817 10.64 9.98 -34.95
N TYR A 818 9.75 10.13 -33.95
CA TYR A 818 10.01 9.68 -32.59
C TYR A 818 10.05 8.15 -32.57
N THR A 819 10.93 7.59 -31.76
CA THR A 819 11.13 6.14 -31.67
C THR A 819 10.92 5.66 -30.23
N VAL A 820 10.10 4.64 -30.08
CA VAL A 820 9.83 3.94 -28.83
C VAL A 820 10.67 2.67 -28.82
N ALA A 821 11.43 2.48 -27.73
CA ALA A 821 12.24 1.30 -27.48
C ALA A 821 11.94 0.73 -26.10
N VAL A 822 12.10 -0.58 -25.97
CA VAL A 822 11.94 -1.30 -24.71
C VAL A 822 13.17 -2.17 -24.46
N SER A 823 13.44 -2.51 -23.21
CA SER A 823 14.50 -3.45 -22.83
C SER A 823 14.25 -4.86 -23.37
N ASP A 824 15.31 -5.64 -23.64
CA ASP A 824 15.21 -7.07 -24.01
C ASP A 824 15.80 -8.02 -22.95
N ASP A 825 16.30 -7.51 -21.82
CA ASP A 825 17.00 -8.29 -20.80
C ASP A 825 16.78 -7.75 -19.37
N TYR A 826 16.78 -8.67 -18.38
CA TYR A 826 16.53 -8.36 -16.96
C TYR A 826 17.76 -8.19 -16.09
N SER A 827 18.91 -8.60 -16.60
CA SER A 827 20.19 -8.56 -15.88
C SER A 827 21.08 -7.42 -16.40
N ASN A 828 20.86 -6.99 -17.63
CA ASN A 828 21.65 -5.97 -18.29
C ASN A 828 20.76 -4.88 -18.88
N ILE A 829 20.75 -3.74 -18.18
CA ILE A 829 20.01 -2.53 -18.56
C ILE A 829 20.36 -2.03 -19.98
N ASN A 830 21.52 -2.44 -20.54
CA ASN A 830 22.01 -1.95 -21.84
C ASN A 830 21.56 -2.78 -23.05
N ILE A 831 20.64 -3.72 -22.89
CA ILE A 831 20.12 -4.54 -24.00
C ILE A 831 18.77 -4.00 -24.46
N VAL A 832 18.71 -3.56 -25.73
CA VAL A 832 17.51 -3.03 -26.38
C VAL A 832 16.81 -4.11 -27.19
N ASN A 833 15.48 -4.16 -27.14
CA ASN A 833 14.69 -5.05 -27.98
C ASN A 833 14.99 -4.79 -29.46
N SER A 834 15.14 -5.88 -30.23
CA SER A 834 15.45 -5.80 -31.66
C SER A 834 14.38 -5.06 -32.49
N ILE A 835 13.16 -4.93 -31.95
CA ILE A 835 12.05 -4.17 -32.53
C ILE A 835 11.88 -2.85 -31.78
N THR A 836 11.77 -1.77 -32.56
CA THR A 836 11.36 -0.44 -32.09
C THR A 836 10.16 0.03 -32.91
N LYS A 837 9.38 0.98 -32.38
CA LYS A 837 8.23 1.57 -33.07
C LYS A 837 8.45 3.05 -33.31
N THR A 838 8.08 3.51 -34.49
CA THR A 838 8.04 4.94 -34.80
C THR A 838 6.64 5.49 -34.58
N LEU A 839 6.55 6.68 -34.00
CA LEU A 839 5.30 7.39 -33.82
C LEU A 839 4.94 8.25 -35.04
N GLY A 840 3.71 8.74 -35.05
CA GLY A 840 3.19 9.69 -36.04
C GLY A 840 2.33 10.74 -35.36
N ALA A 841 1.47 11.41 -36.14
CA ALA A 841 0.55 12.40 -35.60
C ALA A 841 -0.44 11.78 -34.61
N MET A 842 -0.48 12.34 -33.40
CA MET A 842 -1.41 11.98 -32.34
C MET A 842 -2.40 13.13 -32.11
N ALA A 843 -3.66 12.80 -31.90
CA ALA A 843 -4.69 13.77 -31.54
C ALA A 843 -4.50 14.23 -30.06
N ALA A 844 -5.20 15.30 -29.68
CA ALA A 844 -5.19 15.77 -28.30
C ALA A 844 -5.69 14.66 -27.35
N ASP A 845 -4.99 14.45 -26.24
CA ASP A 845 -5.29 13.42 -25.23
C ASP A 845 -5.55 12.05 -25.85
N SER A 846 -4.85 11.72 -26.95
CA SER A 846 -4.99 10.42 -27.59
C SER A 846 -3.87 9.49 -27.17
N VAL A 847 -4.17 8.20 -27.18
CA VAL A 847 -3.27 7.16 -26.75
C VAL A 847 -2.91 6.22 -27.90
N VAL A 848 -1.72 5.66 -27.82
CA VAL A 848 -1.26 4.52 -28.62
C VAL A 848 -0.67 3.50 -27.66
N PHE A 849 -1.05 2.24 -27.81
CA PHE A 849 -0.53 1.17 -26.97
C PHE A 849 -0.09 0.00 -27.84
N TRP A 850 0.78 -0.83 -27.28
CA TRP A 850 1.21 -2.09 -27.88
C TRP A 850 1.17 -3.22 -26.89
N ASP A 851 0.91 -4.42 -27.41
CA ASP A 851 0.90 -5.66 -26.65
C ASP A 851 1.80 -6.73 -27.30
N ASP A 852 2.04 -7.83 -26.59
CA ASP A 852 2.80 -8.99 -27.09
C ASP A 852 1.91 -10.17 -27.55
N SER A 853 0.59 -9.96 -27.67
CA SER A 853 -0.34 -11.01 -28.06
C SER A 853 -0.32 -11.21 -29.58
N SER A 854 0.28 -12.32 -30.04
CA SER A 854 0.35 -12.66 -31.46
C SER A 854 -1.06 -12.76 -32.07
N GLY A 855 -1.43 -11.78 -32.91
CA GLY A 855 -2.76 -11.67 -33.53
C GLY A 855 -3.56 -10.44 -33.10
N SER A 856 -3.10 -9.69 -32.10
CA SER A 856 -3.63 -8.36 -31.79
C SER A 856 -3.36 -7.37 -32.93
N ALA A 857 -4.25 -6.40 -33.09
CA ALA A 857 -4.01 -5.26 -33.99
C ALA A 857 -2.85 -4.39 -33.50
N GLN A 858 -2.56 -4.43 -32.19
CA GLN A 858 -1.51 -3.67 -31.51
C GLN A 858 -0.28 -4.52 -31.18
N TYR A 859 -0.14 -5.67 -31.83
CA TYR A 859 0.99 -6.56 -31.61
C TYR A 859 2.33 -5.87 -31.91
N TRP A 860 3.21 -5.85 -30.91
CA TRP A 860 4.54 -5.26 -30.98
C TRP A 860 5.40 -5.94 -32.05
N GLY A 861 5.30 -7.26 -32.17
CA GLY A 861 6.03 -8.06 -33.18
C GLY A 861 6.79 -9.23 -32.58
N ASN A 862 7.15 -9.11 -31.31
CA ASN A 862 7.72 -10.13 -30.43
C ASN A 862 7.26 -9.85 -28.98
N ASN A 863 7.81 -10.62 -28.06
CA ASN A 863 7.65 -10.45 -26.62
C ASN A 863 8.05 -9.03 -26.19
N LEU A 864 7.21 -8.36 -25.38
CA LEU A 864 7.52 -7.06 -24.79
C LEU A 864 8.35 -7.24 -23.53
N PHE A 865 7.88 -8.07 -22.59
CA PHE A 865 8.58 -8.41 -21.35
C PHE A 865 8.56 -9.93 -21.15
N TRP A 866 9.55 -10.49 -20.48
CA TRP A 866 9.74 -11.93 -20.36
C TRP A 866 9.13 -12.54 -19.07
N SER A 867 8.64 -11.71 -18.14
CA SER A 867 8.19 -12.05 -16.77
C SER A 867 7.63 -10.80 -16.04
N SER A 868 6.62 -11.04 -15.21
CA SER A 868 5.99 -10.07 -14.30
C SER A 868 6.85 -9.65 -13.10
N ALA A 869 8.00 -10.30 -12.85
CA ALA A 869 8.90 -10.00 -11.73
C ALA A 869 10.28 -9.48 -12.19
N GLY A 870 10.45 -9.22 -13.48
CA GLY A 870 11.70 -8.74 -14.06
C GLY A 870 11.94 -7.25 -13.85
N THR A 871 13.16 -6.81 -14.13
CA THR A 871 13.47 -5.39 -14.32
C THR A 871 13.11 -4.98 -15.74
N GLY A 872 13.07 -3.69 -16.04
CA GLY A 872 12.90 -3.30 -17.44
C GLY A 872 12.75 -1.82 -17.60
N TRP A 873 12.68 -1.41 -18.86
CA TRP A 873 12.49 -0.01 -19.19
C TRP A 873 11.79 0.19 -20.52
N ILE A 874 11.16 1.36 -20.64
CA ILE A 874 10.62 1.93 -21.88
C ILE A 874 11.29 3.29 -22.03
N ILE A 875 11.84 3.57 -23.21
CA ILE A 875 12.45 4.87 -23.53
C ILE A 875 11.84 5.36 -24.84
N VAL A 876 11.40 6.62 -24.85
CA VAL A 876 10.97 7.33 -26.05
C VAL A 876 12.01 8.38 -26.39
N ILE A 877 12.48 8.36 -27.64
CA ILE A 877 13.37 9.40 -28.16
C ILE A 877 12.72 10.19 -29.29
N ASP A 878 13.07 11.47 -29.40
CA ASP A 878 12.67 12.32 -30.52
C ASP A 878 13.44 12.01 -31.82
N ASP A 879 13.14 12.74 -32.91
CA ASP A 879 13.77 12.56 -34.22
C ASP A 879 15.23 13.06 -34.28
N THR A 880 15.72 13.67 -33.21
CA THR A 880 17.11 14.13 -33.04
C THR A 880 17.90 13.30 -32.04
N GLY A 881 17.26 12.36 -31.34
CA GLY A 881 17.87 11.43 -30.41
C GLY A 881 17.81 11.84 -28.93
N ASN A 882 17.04 12.87 -28.55
CA ASN A 882 16.86 13.23 -27.14
C ASN A 882 15.78 12.34 -26.50
N VAL A 883 15.93 12.01 -25.22
CA VAL A 883 14.89 11.31 -24.45
C VAL A 883 13.74 12.27 -24.16
N VAL A 884 12.52 11.79 -24.39
CA VAL A 884 11.27 12.56 -24.28
C VAL A 884 10.45 12.11 -23.09
N ASP A 885 10.45 10.81 -22.84
CA ASP A 885 9.89 10.18 -21.65
C ASP A 885 10.58 8.84 -21.43
N SER A 886 10.69 8.43 -20.18
CA SER A 886 11.19 7.10 -19.84
C SER A 886 10.49 6.51 -18.62
N LEU A 887 10.45 5.18 -18.58
CA LEU A 887 9.95 4.41 -17.46
C LEU A 887 10.97 3.33 -17.15
N PHE A 888 11.40 3.26 -15.88
CA PHE A 888 12.21 2.17 -15.36
C PHE A 888 11.47 1.49 -14.23
N TRP A 889 11.53 0.16 -14.16
CA TRP A 889 11.01 -0.58 -13.00
C TRP A 889 12.02 -1.60 -12.49
N ASN A 890 11.98 -1.78 -11.18
CA ASN A 890 12.81 -2.72 -10.41
C ASN A 890 14.34 -2.56 -10.61
N TRP A 891 14.80 -1.49 -11.26
CA TRP A 891 16.22 -1.13 -11.38
C TRP A 891 16.67 -0.23 -10.22
N SER A 892 17.90 -0.44 -9.73
CA SER A 892 18.52 0.50 -8.79
C SER A 892 18.92 1.81 -9.49
N ALA A 893 18.95 2.91 -8.74
CA ALA A 893 19.40 4.20 -9.26
C ALA A 893 20.82 4.14 -9.87
N ALA A 894 21.69 3.31 -9.29
CA ALA A 894 23.03 3.08 -9.81
C ALA A 894 23.01 2.41 -11.20
N ALA A 895 22.15 1.41 -11.40
CA ALA A 895 22.00 0.75 -12.70
C ALA A 895 21.46 1.71 -13.76
N ILE A 896 20.44 2.50 -13.43
CA ILE A 896 19.84 3.52 -14.32
C ILE A 896 20.89 4.56 -14.71
N SER A 897 21.68 5.06 -13.75
CA SER A 897 22.77 6.01 -14.03
C SER A 897 23.85 5.45 -14.97
N GLY A 898 23.98 4.12 -15.02
CA GLY A 898 24.93 3.40 -15.87
C GLY A 898 24.41 3.05 -17.27
N LEU A 899 23.18 3.45 -17.63
CA LEU A 899 22.58 3.18 -18.93
C LEU A 899 23.47 3.72 -20.08
N ASN A 900 23.63 2.92 -21.13
CA ASN A 900 24.30 3.26 -22.38
C ASN A 900 23.81 2.35 -23.50
N VAL A 901 22.79 2.81 -24.23
CA VAL A 901 22.10 2.05 -25.30
C VAL A 901 22.13 2.80 -26.62
N THR A 902 21.95 2.08 -27.74
CA THR A 902 21.77 2.69 -29.06
C THR A 902 20.33 2.50 -29.55
N ILE A 903 19.57 3.58 -29.66
CA ILE A 903 18.17 3.57 -30.12
C ILE A 903 18.09 4.36 -31.44
N ASN A 904 17.60 3.71 -32.51
CA ASN A 904 17.51 4.29 -33.86
C ASN A 904 18.81 4.97 -34.38
N GLY A 905 19.97 4.46 -33.95
CA GLY A 905 21.28 5.01 -34.31
C GLY A 905 21.80 6.15 -33.43
N PHE A 906 21.03 6.58 -32.43
CA PHE A 906 21.45 7.55 -31.41
C PHE A 906 21.94 6.82 -30.15
N ASN A 907 22.97 7.34 -29.51
CA ASN A 907 23.51 6.79 -28.27
C ASN A 907 22.87 7.51 -27.08
N VAL A 908 22.08 6.80 -26.29
CA VAL A 908 21.38 7.31 -25.10
C VAL A 908 22.07 6.78 -23.86
N THR A 909 22.45 7.68 -22.95
CA THR A 909 23.12 7.37 -21.69
C THR A 909 22.29 7.77 -20.49
N GLY A 910 22.67 7.33 -19.28
CA GLY A 910 22.02 7.77 -18.04
C GLY A 910 22.02 9.28 -17.82
N ALA A 911 22.91 10.03 -18.48
CA ALA A 911 22.94 11.49 -18.43
C ALA A 911 21.92 12.17 -19.37
N ASP A 912 21.34 11.41 -20.30
CA ASP A 912 20.35 11.90 -21.26
C ASP A 912 18.91 11.61 -20.80
N LEU A 913 18.73 10.85 -19.71
CA LEU A 913 17.42 10.48 -19.16
C LEU A 913 16.76 11.67 -18.44
N ASP A 914 15.44 11.73 -18.55
CA ASP A 914 14.56 12.53 -17.69
C ASP A 914 14.28 11.85 -16.35
N TRP A 915 14.39 10.51 -16.28
CA TRP A 915 14.14 9.74 -15.06
C TRP A 915 15.16 10.01 -13.93
N THR A 916 14.65 10.18 -12.71
CA THR A 916 15.45 10.33 -11.49
C THR A 916 15.15 9.25 -10.44
N GLY A 917 16.18 8.86 -9.68
CA GLY A 917 16.03 7.91 -8.57
C GLY A 917 16.03 6.44 -9.00
N ILE A 918 15.33 5.62 -8.21
CA ILE A 918 15.16 4.17 -8.47
C ILE A 918 14.04 3.93 -9.49
N GLY A 919 13.94 2.72 -10.04
CA GLY A 919 12.79 2.34 -10.86
C GLY A 919 11.52 2.14 -10.01
N ALA A 920 10.36 2.29 -10.64
CA ALA A 920 9.06 1.96 -10.04
C ALA A 920 9.01 0.51 -9.56
N SER A 921 8.32 0.25 -8.45
CA SER A 921 8.27 -1.06 -7.81
C SER A 921 7.14 -1.92 -8.39
N PHE A 922 7.37 -2.53 -9.55
CA PHE A 922 6.42 -3.46 -10.19
C PHE A 922 6.78 -4.90 -9.81
N THR A 923 6.67 -5.25 -8.53
CA THR A 923 7.13 -6.53 -7.99
C THR A 923 6.00 -7.55 -7.75
N SER A 924 4.74 -7.14 -7.90
CA SER A 924 3.54 -7.98 -7.72
C SER A 924 2.80 -8.23 -9.04
N ALA A 925 2.27 -9.45 -9.23
CA ALA A 925 1.41 -9.76 -10.37
C ALA A 925 0.16 -8.86 -10.37
N CYS A 926 -0.03 -8.10 -11.44
CA CYS A 926 -1.11 -7.14 -11.61
C CYS A 926 -1.97 -7.56 -12.82
N PRO A 927 -3.15 -8.18 -12.60
CA PRO A 927 -4.03 -8.60 -13.69
C PRO A 927 -4.69 -7.42 -14.42
N ASP A 928 -4.68 -6.24 -13.80
CA ASP A 928 -5.11 -4.97 -14.38
C ASP A 928 -3.89 -4.16 -14.88
N SER A 929 -3.61 -2.95 -14.38
CA SER A 929 -2.46 -2.14 -14.84
C SER A 929 -1.82 -1.31 -13.72
N PHE A 930 -0.56 -0.93 -13.93
CA PHE A 930 0.10 0.17 -13.22
C PHE A 930 -0.16 1.45 -14.00
N ARG A 931 -0.66 2.48 -13.31
CA ARG A 931 -1.00 3.78 -13.89
C ARG A 931 -0.09 4.88 -13.37
N ARG A 932 0.16 5.87 -14.22
CA ARG A 932 0.91 7.08 -13.88
C ARG A 932 -0.04 8.15 -13.30
N HIS A 933 0.29 8.76 -12.18
CA HIS A 933 -0.48 9.78 -11.47
C HIS A 933 0.19 11.17 -11.45
N ASP A 934 1.47 11.26 -11.84
CA ASP A 934 2.21 12.52 -11.84
C ASP A 934 3.36 12.50 -12.87
N ASP A 935 4.09 13.61 -12.98
CA ASP A 935 5.14 13.83 -13.98
C ASP A 935 6.48 14.29 -13.37
N THR A 936 6.88 13.71 -12.22
CA THR A 936 8.20 13.98 -11.60
C THR A 936 9.34 13.19 -12.26
N ASP A 937 9.01 12.34 -13.25
CA ASP A 937 9.89 11.40 -13.93
C ASP A 937 10.63 10.51 -12.91
N SER A 938 9.87 9.93 -11.97
CA SER A 938 10.43 9.07 -10.92
C SER A 938 9.47 7.95 -10.50
N ALA A 939 9.95 7.06 -9.64
CA ALA A 939 9.15 5.94 -9.13
C ALA A 939 7.86 6.36 -8.42
N THR A 940 7.78 7.58 -7.86
CA THR A 940 6.60 8.08 -7.13
C THR A 940 5.43 8.46 -8.05
N ASP A 941 5.69 8.63 -9.35
CA ASP A 941 4.65 8.92 -10.33
C ASP A 941 3.70 7.73 -10.55
N TRP A 942 4.02 6.54 -10.07
CA TRP A 942 3.31 5.30 -10.39
C TRP A 942 2.57 4.75 -9.19
N ALA A 943 1.35 4.26 -9.41
CA ALA A 943 0.53 3.62 -8.38
C ALA A 943 1.33 2.53 -7.65
N VAL A 944 1.33 2.58 -6.31
CA VAL A 944 1.99 1.56 -5.46
C VAL A 944 1.28 0.19 -5.56
N GLY A 945 0.09 0.14 -6.18
CA GLY A 945 -0.70 -1.08 -6.40
C GLY A 945 -1.38 -1.12 -7.77
N CYS A 946 -2.05 -2.24 -8.05
CA CYS A 946 -2.74 -2.49 -9.32
C CYS A 946 -4.07 -1.71 -9.38
N GLU A 947 -4.27 -0.95 -10.45
CA GLU A 947 -5.49 -0.19 -10.72
C GLU A 947 -6.21 -0.76 -11.95
N ALA A 948 -7.51 -0.50 -12.09
CA ALA A 948 -8.31 -1.04 -13.19
C ALA A 948 -7.76 -0.59 -14.56
N ALA A 949 -7.40 -1.56 -15.41
CA ALA A 949 -6.82 -1.29 -16.71
C ALA A 949 -7.82 -0.64 -17.66
N ASP A 950 -7.41 0.45 -18.30
CA ASP A 950 -8.25 1.16 -19.28
C ASP A 950 -7.57 1.47 -20.62
N PHE A 951 -6.46 0.79 -20.94
CA PHE A 951 -5.78 0.82 -22.24
C PHE A 951 -6.67 1.19 -23.43
N GLY A 952 -6.32 2.29 -24.10
CA GLY A 952 -7.12 2.92 -25.14
C GLY A 952 -7.92 4.12 -24.65
N VAL A 953 -7.89 4.44 -23.36
CA VAL A 953 -8.50 5.62 -22.75
C VAL A 953 -7.38 6.50 -22.18
N ALA A 954 -7.43 7.81 -22.44
CA ALA A 954 -6.45 8.72 -21.87
C ALA A 954 -6.54 8.75 -20.34
N ASN A 955 -5.39 8.58 -19.72
CA ASN A 955 -5.19 8.74 -18.30
C ASN A 955 -5.32 10.24 -17.93
N SER A 956 -6.36 10.55 -17.17
CA SER A 956 -6.66 11.90 -16.68
C SER A 956 -5.81 12.33 -15.50
N ASP A 957 -5.07 11.41 -14.89
CA ASP A 957 -4.31 11.65 -13.67
C ASP A 957 -2.93 12.25 -13.97
N ILE A 958 -2.48 12.19 -15.24
CA ILE A 958 -1.20 12.76 -15.67
C ILE A 958 -1.36 14.26 -15.89
N ASN A 959 -0.88 15.05 -14.93
CA ASN A 959 -0.87 16.50 -15.03
C ASN A 959 0.40 16.99 -15.77
N LEU A 960 0.26 18.02 -16.62
CA LEU A 960 1.37 18.77 -17.22
C LEU A 960 2.03 19.74 -16.20
N GLY A 961 2.17 19.30 -14.94
CA GLY A 961 2.31 20.14 -13.75
C GLY A 961 3.48 21.14 -13.77
N PHE A 962 3.26 22.27 -13.09
CA PHE A 962 4.27 23.28 -12.76
C PHE A 962 4.38 23.37 -11.23
N ASP A 963 5.59 23.54 -10.69
CA ASP A 963 5.83 23.75 -9.25
C ASP A 963 5.19 25.06 -8.74
N GLY A 964 4.04 24.96 -8.07
CA GLY A 964 3.37 26.05 -7.37
C GLY A 964 1.88 26.19 -7.69
N CYS A 965 1.22 27.21 -7.14
CA CYS A 965 -0.21 27.44 -7.37
C CYS A 965 -0.45 28.16 -8.69
N LEU A 966 -1.25 27.55 -9.57
CA LEU A 966 -1.75 28.23 -10.76
C LEU A 966 -2.72 29.35 -10.38
N GLY A 967 -2.61 30.49 -11.04
CA GLY A 967 -3.59 31.57 -10.85
C GLY A 967 -4.97 31.19 -11.40
N ASP A 968 -6.01 31.80 -10.83
CA ASP A 968 -7.39 31.62 -11.28
C ASP A 968 -7.56 32.04 -12.75
N ARG A 969 -8.43 31.32 -13.49
CA ARG A 969 -8.76 31.72 -14.87
C ARG A 969 -9.63 32.97 -14.87
N SER A 970 -9.17 34.01 -15.55
CA SER A 970 -9.88 35.29 -15.66
C SER A 970 -10.74 35.34 -16.92
N PRO A 971 -12.03 35.69 -16.83
CA PRO A 971 -12.92 35.72 -18.00
C PRO A 971 -12.62 36.92 -18.91
N ALA A 972 -12.66 36.72 -20.22
CA ALA A 972 -12.79 37.77 -21.23
C ALA A 972 -14.01 37.48 -22.11
N THR A 973 -14.88 38.47 -22.26
CA THR A 973 -16.13 38.33 -23.01
C THR A 973 -16.05 39.08 -24.33
N ALA A 974 -16.33 38.37 -25.42
CA ALA A 974 -16.65 38.97 -26.71
C ALA A 974 -18.16 39.19 -26.78
N THR A 975 -18.62 40.44 -26.74
CA THR A 975 -20.04 40.81 -26.77
C THR A 975 -20.47 41.16 -28.19
N VAL A 976 -21.50 40.47 -28.68
CA VAL A 976 -22.07 40.72 -30.02
C VAL A 976 -22.71 42.11 -30.08
N ASP A 977 -22.70 42.72 -31.26
CA ASP A 977 -23.23 44.06 -31.53
C ASP A 977 -24.54 44.41 -30.81
N ALA A 978 -24.46 45.46 -29.98
CA ALA A 978 -25.55 46.01 -29.18
C ALA A 978 -25.88 47.47 -29.58
N LEU A 979 -25.23 48.01 -30.61
CA LEU A 979 -25.47 49.37 -31.06
C LEU A 979 -26.74 49.40 -31.91
N ALA A 980 -27.68 50.28 -31.55
CA ALA A 980 -28.86 50.50 -32.37
C ALA A 980 -28.50 51.29 -33.64
N PRO A 981 -29.18 51.05 -34.78
CA PRO A 981 -28.97 51.80 -36.01
C PRO A 981 -29.02 53.32 -35.81
N VAL A 982 -28.23 54.07 -36.56
CA VAL A 982 -28.36 55.54 -36.63
C VAL A 982 -29.41 55.89 -37.68
N ILE A 983 -30.57 56.37 -37.26
CA ILE A 983 -31.70 56.72 -38.12
C ILE A 983 -31.83 58.24 -38.31
N THR A 984 -32.06 58.68 -39.55
CA THR A 984 -32.37 60.07 -39.90
C THR A 984 -33.74 60.16 -40.57
N CYS A 985 -34.64 60.90 -39.92
CA CYS A 985 -36.02 61.10 -40.39
C CYS A 985 -36.12 62.14 -41.52
N PRO A 986 -37.21 62.10 -42.30
CA PRO A 986 -37.63 63.19 -43.16
C PRO A 986 -37.83 64.50 -42.36
N ALA A 987 -37.81 65.62 -43.08
CA ALA A 987 -38.21 66.91 -42.51
C ALA A 987 -39.74 66.99 -42.32
N ASP A 988 -40.18 67.85 -41.40
CA ASP A 988 -41.60 68.12 -41.18
C ASP A 988 -42.32 68.53 -42.48
N GLU A 989 -43.51 67.98 -42.70
CA GLU A 989 -44.33 68.19 -43.88
C GLU A 989 -45.63 68.94 -43.51
N THR A 990 -46.08 69.85 -44.38
CA THR A 990 -47.39 70.51 -44.26
C THR A 990 -48.18 70.31 -45.53
N VAL A 991 -49.41 69.82 -45.39
CA VAL A 991 -50.33 69.50 -46.48
C VAL A 991 -51.69 70.14 -46.21
N SER A 992 -52.39 70.57 -47.26
CA SER A 992 -53.71 71.20 -47.12
C SER A 992 -54.80 70.34 -47.72
N VAL A 993 -55.91 70.19 -46.99
CA VAL A 993 -57.11 69.47 -47.42
C VAL A 993 -58.32 70.42 -47.46
N ASN A 994 -59.36 70.05 -48.21
CA ASN A 994 -60.61 70.81 -48.19
C ASN A 994 -61.36 70.56 -46.86
N PRO A 995 -62.24 71.48 -46.43
CA PRO A 995 -63.01 71.30 -45.19
C PRO A 995 -63.79 69.97 -45.19
N GLY A 996 -63.47 69.09 -44.24
CA GLY A 996 -64.11 67.77 -44.07
C GLY A 996 -63.38 66.57 -44.71
N ASP A 997 -62.31 66.77 -45.47
CA ASP A 997 -61.50 65.70 -46.05
C ASP A 997 -60.38 65.25 -45.08
N GLN A 998 -59.95 63.99 -45.16
CA GLN A 998 -58.80 63.44 -44.43
C GLN A 998 -57.60 63.28 -45.36
N TYR A 999 -56.38 63.37 -44.84
CA TYR A 999 -55.15 63.15 -45.58
C TYR A 999 -54.66 61.71 -45.44
N THR A 1000 -54.31 61.06 -46.55
CA THR A 1000 -53.72 59.72 -46.55
C THR A 1000 -52.20 59.82 -46.40
N LEU A 1001 -51.62 59.31 -45.31
CA LEU A 1001 -50.17 59.30 -45.13
C LEU A 1001 -49.48 58.44 -46.20
N PRO A 1002 -48.49 58.95 -46.94
CA PRO A 1002 -47.68 58.15 -47.86
C PRO A 1002 -46.68 57.24 -47.11
N ASP A 1003 -45.96 56.41 -47.87
CA ASP A 1003 -44.85 55.62 -47.36
C ASP A 1003 -43.56 56.48 -47.32
N TYR A 1004 -43.09 56.74 -46.12
CA TYR A 1004 -41.92 57.56 -45.80
C TYR A 1004 -40.64 56.72 -45.60
N THR A 1005 -40.71 55.38 -45.70
CA THR A 1005 -39.56 54.49 -45.51
C THR A 1005 -38.44 54.80 -46.51
N ALA A 1006 -38.77 55.07 -47.77
CA ALA A 1006 -37.81 55.42 -48.82
C ALA A 1006 -37.15 56.81 -48.65
N LEU A 1007 -37.73 57.67 -47.80
CA LEU A 1007 -37.21 59.00 -47.47
C LEU A 1007 -36.42 59.00 -46.15
N THR A 1008 -36.41 57.87 -45.45
CA THR A 1008 -35.69 57.69 -44.19
C THR A 1008 -34.38 56.95 -44.49
N THR A 1009 -33.29 57.39 -43.87
CA THR A 1009 -31.99 56.71 -44.01
C THR A 1009 -31.58 56.14 -42.66
N ALA A 1010 -31.07 54.91 -42.67
CA ALA A 1010 -30.52 54.24 -41.51
C ALA A 1010 -29.17 53.63 -41.87
N THR A 1011 -28.18 53.78 -40.99
CA THR A 1011 -26.87 53.13 -41.10
C THR A 1011 -26.53 52.47 -39.79
N ASP A 1012 -25.87 51.32 -39.85
CA ASP A 1012 -25.50 50.52 -38.70
C ASP A 1012 -24.06 50.00 -38.88
N ASN A 1013 -23.38 49.65 -37.78
CA ASN A 1013 -22.00 49.14 -37.81
C ASN A 1013 -21.93 47.71 -38.35
N CYS A 1014 -22.91 46.87 -38.09
CA CYS A 1014 -22.90 45.46 -38.51
C CYS A 1014 -23.95 45.13 -39.58
N THR A 1015 -25.07 45.86 -39.59
CA THR A 1015 -26.15 45.64 -40.54
C THR A 1015 -26.04 46.58 -41.72
N ALA A 1016 -25.66 46.04 -42.88
CA ALA A 1016 -25.48 46.81 -44.11
C ALA A 1016 -26.78 47.52 -44.58
N SER A 1017 -27.95 47.03 -44.19
CA SER A 1017 -29.24 47.64 -44.52
C SER A 1017 -30.29 47.37 -43.44
N PRO A 1018 -30.37 48.22 -42.39
CA PRO A 1018 -31.36 48.09 -41.32
C PRO A 1018 -32.79 48.15 -41.86
N VAL A 1019 -33.69 47.37 -41.28
CA VAL A 1019 -35.11 47.32 -41.65
C VAL A 1019 -35.83 48.56 -41.12
N ILE A 1020 -36.37 49.38 -42.03
CA ILE A 1020 -37.11 50.61 -41.68
C ILE A 1020 -38.61 50.35 -41.70
N THR A 1021 -39.29 50.74 -40.63
CA THR A 1021 -40.76 50.69 -40.48
C THR A 1021 -41.30 52.05 -40.07
N GLN A 1022 -42.59 52.30 -40.33
CA GLN A 1022 -43.26 53.55 -39.95
C GLN A 1022 -44.54 53.30 -39.15
N ASP A 1023 -44.82 54.18 -38.20
CA ASP A 1023 -46.07 54.26 -37.44
C ASP A 1023 -46.53 55.72 -37.33
N PRO A 1024 -47.73 56.11 -37.80
CA PRO A 1024 -48.77 55.26 -38.40
C PRO A 1024 -48.38 54.63 -39.75
N VAL A 1025 -48.87 53.41 -39.99
CA VAL A 1025 -48.60 52.67 -41.24
C VAL A 1025 -49.03 53.46 -42.48
N ALA A 1026 -48.32 53.29 -43.59
CA ALA A 1026 -48.64 53.95 -44.86
C ALA A 1026 -50.09 53.65 -45.27
N GLY A 1027 -50.81 54.67 -45.73
CA GLY A 1027 -52.24 54.58 -46.03
C GLY A 1027 -53.18 54.95 -44.88
N THR A 1028 -52.66 55.23 -43.68
CA THR A 1028 -53.48 55.71 -42.56
C THR A 1028 -54.07 57.09 -42.88
N MET A 1029 -55.38 57.24 -42.64
CA MET A 1029 -56.11 58.49 -42.85
C MET A 1029 -56.06 59.35 -41.59
N VAL A 1030 -55.54 60.57 -41.72
CA VAL A 1030 -55.37 61.52 -40.61
C VAL A 1030 -56.19 62.80 -40.86
N GLY A 1031 -56.80 63.32 -39.79
CA GLY A 1031 -57.60 64.54 -39.84
C GLY A 1031 -56.76 65.81 -39.73
N VAL A 1032 -57.43 66.95 -39.76
CA VAL A 1032 -56.84 68.29 -39.56
C VAL A 1032 -56.11 68.36 -38.22
N GLY A 1033 -54.87 68.85 -38.22
CA GLY A 1033 -53.99 68.90 -37.06
C GLY A 1033 -52.60 68.32 -37.33
N VAL A 1034 -51.79 68.22 -36.27
CA VAL A 1034 -50.44 67.65 -36.35
C VAL A 1034 -50.49 66.16 -36.06
N THR A 1035 -50.03 65.33 -36.99
CA THR A 1035 -49.76 63.90 -36.77
C THR A 1035 -48.27 63.69 -36.65
N VAL A 1036 -47.83 63.04 -35.56
CA VAL A 1036 -46.43 62.63 -35.39
C VAL A 1036 -46.25 61.28 -36.09
N VAL A 1037 -45.34 61.21 -37.04
CA VAL A 1037 -44.94 59.98 -37.71
C VAL A 1037 -43.62 59.51 -37.10
N THR A 1038 -43.60 58.28 -36.61
CA THR A 1038 -42.42 57.61 -36.02
C THR A 1038 -41.83 56.65 -37.03
N MET A 1039 -40.57 56.85 -37.38
CA MET A 1039 -39.79 55.89 -38.17
C MET A 1039 -38.93 55.07 -37.20
N THR A 1040 -38.91 53.75 -37.36
CA THR A 1040 -38.08 52.84 -36.56
C THR A 1040 -37.17 52.04 -37.49
N ALA A 1041 -35.87 52.03 -37.21
CA ALA A 1041 -34.88 51.20 -37.90
C ALA A 1041 -34.45 50.08 -36.94
N THR A 1042 -34.52 48.83 -37.41
CA THR A 1042 -34.08 47.65 -36.66
C THR A 1042 -32.96 46.96 -37.44
N ASP A 1043 -31.86 46.63 -36.77
CA ASP A 1043 -30.75 45.89 -37.35
C ASP A 1043 -31.04 44.37 -37.43
N ASP A 1044 -30.08 43.56 -37.92
CA ASP A 1044 -30.24 42.11 -38.04
C ASP A 1044 -30.19 41.37 -36.67
N LEU A 1045 -29.75 42.05 -35.61
CA LEU A 1045 -29.65 41.52 -34.24
C LEU A 1045 -30.81 41.95 -33.33
N GLY A 1046 -31.73 42.78 -33.84
CA GLY A 1046 -32.91 43.28 -33.14
C GLY A 1046 -32.70 44.59 -32.37
N ASN A 1047 -31.52 45.23 -32.43
CA ASN A 1047 -31.33 46.56 -31.88
C ASN A 1047 -32.12 47.56 -32.74
N ALA A 1048 -32.88 48.44 -32.07
CA ALA A 1048 -33.79 49.36 -32.75
C ALA A 1048 -33.63 50.79 -32.26
N SER A 1049 -33.66 51.74 -33.19
CA SER A 1049 -33.75 53.17 -32.90
C SER A 1049 -34.92 53.79 -33.65
N SER A 1050 -35.43 54.91 -33.14
CA SER A 1050 -36.52 55.62 -33.78
C SER A 1050 -36.27 57.12 -33.84
N CYS A 1051 -36.85 57.75 -34.84
CA CYS A 1051 -36.94 59.20 -34.96
C CYS A 1051 -38.38 59.58 -35.34
N THR A 1052 -38.73 60.84 -35.11
CA THR A 1052 -40.07 61.35 -35.40
C THR A 1052 -40.02 62.63 -36.21
N PHE A 1053 -41.00 62.83 -37.09
CA PHE A 1053 -41.26 64.11 -37.76
C PHE A 1053 -42.77 64.39 -37.79
N ASN A 1054 -43.14 65.64 -38.02
CA ASN A 1054 -44.52 66.08 -37.99
C ASN A 1054 -45.11 66.19 -39.40
N VAL A 1055 -46.31 65.62 -39.60
CA VAL A 1055 -47.15 65.89 -40.76
C VAL A 1055 -48.32 66.76 -40.30
N THR A 1056 -48.35 68.02 -40.73
CA THR A 1056 -49.40 68.98 -40.38
C THR A 1056 -50.43 69.06 -41.51
N VAL A 1057 -51.70 68.75 -41.19
CA VAL A 1057 -52.82 68.81 -42.13
C VAL A 1057 -53.65 70.06 -41.83
N ASP A 1058 -53.65 71.02 -42.76
CA ASP A 1058 -54.34 72.31 -42.63
C ASP A 1058 -55.62 72.41 -43.49
N GLU A 1059 -56.59 73.21 -43.05
CA GLU A 1059 -57.79 73.57 -43.83
C GLU A 1059 -57.62 74.92 -44.54
N ILE A 1060 -58.00 74.98 -45.83
CA ILE A 1060 -57.99 76.24 -46.58
C ILE A 1060 -59.25 77.07 -46.21
N LEU A 1061 -59.06 78.18 -45.48
CA LEU A 1061 -60.11 79.16 -45.16
C LEU A 1061 -59.78 80.55 -45.76
N GLY A 1062 -60.55 80.98 -46.76
CA GLY A 1062 -60.79 82.41 -47.06
C GLY A 1062 -60.17 82.98 -48.34
N VAL A 1063 -61.03 83.33 -49.31
CA VAL A 1063 -60.69 83.87 -50.66
C VAL A 1063 -60.41 85.38 -50.70
N SER A 1064 -60.25 86.06 -49.55
CA SER A 1064 -60.25 87.54 -49.47
C SER A 1064 -58.89 88.24 -49.45
N ASP A 1065 -57.77 87.54 -49.25
CA ASP A 1065 -56.42 88.15 -49.21
C ASP A 1065 -55.71 88.19 -50.58
N SER A 1066 -56.28 87.52 -51.58
CA SER A 1066 -55.74 87.45 -52.96
C SER A 1066 -55.89 88.76 -53.76
N GLU A 1067 -56.96 89.54 -53.52
CA GLU A 1067 -57.23 90.74 -54.32
C GLU A 1067 -56.33 91.94 -54.00
N LEU A 1068 -55.89 92.13 -52.74
CA LEU A 1068 -54.98 93.22 -52.35
C LEU A 1068 -53.51 92.93 -52.71
N GLY A 1069 -53.09 91.66 -52.72
CA GLY A 1069 -51.70 91.26 -52.98
C GLY A 1069 -51.23 91.51 -54.43
N ASN A 1070 -52.10 91.19 -55.39
CA ASN A 1070 -51.76 91.10 -56.80
C ASN A 1070 -52.06 92.38 -57.61
N HIS A 1071 -52.87 93.30 -57.07
CA HIS A 1071 -53.33 94.50 -57.80
C HIS A 1071 -52.82 95.85 -57.21
N LEU A 1072 -51.98 95.79 -56.18
CA LEU A 1072 -51.25 96.95 -55.63
C LEU A 1072 -49.77 96.87 -56.00
N ILE A 1073 -49.31 97.82 -56.84
CA ILE A 1073 -47.97 97.82 -57.43
C ILE A 1073 -47.18 99.04 -56.92
N LEU A 1074 -45.94 98.81 -56.49
CA LEU A 1074 -45.00 99.85 -56.05
C LEU A 1074 -43.72 99.77 -56.88
N TYR A 1075 -43.43 100.80 -57.69
CA TYR A 1075 -42.30 100.80 -58.63
C TYR A 1075 -41.75 102.23 -58.86
N PRO A 1076 -40.50 102.41 -59.33
CA PRO A 1076 -39.46 101.39 -59.46
C PRO A 1076 -38.98 100.92 -58.08
N ASN A 1077 -38.77 99.62 -57.93
CA ASN A 1077 -38.19 99.04 -56.72
C ASN A 1077 -37.11 98.03 -57.14
N PRO A 1078 -35.81 98.36 -57.01
CA PRO A 1078 -35.24 99.46 -56.23
C PRO A 1078 -35.50 100.87 -56.78
N THR A 1079 -35.53 101.89 -55.90
CA THR A 1079 -35.72 103.32 -56.24
C THR A 1079 -34.48 104.16 -55.94
N GLN A 1080 -34.29 105.28 -56.65
CA GLN A 1080 -33.28 106.32 -56.38
C GLN A 1080 -33.81 107.47 -55.50
N GLY A 1081 -35.12 107.48 -55.17
CA GLY A 1081 -35.72 108.57 -54.39
C GLY A 1081 -37.20 108.84 -54.65
N GLN A 1082 -37.79 108.25 -55.70
CA GLN A 1082 -39.21 108.40 -56.05
C GLN A 1082 -39.85 107.04 -56.32
N LEU A 1083 -41.04 106.82 -55.76
CA LEU A 1083 -41.83 105.60 -55.90
C LEU A 1083 -43.23 105.95 -56.40
N THR A 1084 -43.77 105.14 -57.29
CA THR A 1084 -45.15 105.22 -57.75
C THR A 1084 -45.93 104.05 -57.17
N LEU A 1085 -46.98 104.36 -56.43
CA LEU A 1085 -47.98 103.40 -55.95
C LEU A 1085 -49.17 103.41 -56.91
N ILE A 1086 -49.41 102.28 -57.57
CA ILE A 1086 -50.62 102.05 -58.38
C ILE A 1086 -51.61 101.20 -57.58
N ASN A 1087 -52.83 101.71 -57.43
CA ASN A 1087 -53.97 100.99 -56.86
C ASN A 1087 -54.93 100.55 -57.98
N ASN A 1088 -54.78 99.32 -58.46
CA ASN A 1088 -55.72 98.71 -59.41
C ASN A 1088 -56.83 97.90 -58.70
N THR A 1089 -56.98 98.06 -57.38
CA THR A 1089 -58.10 97.47 -56.63
C THR A 1089 -59.31 98.41 -56.67
N THR A 1090 -60.50 97.90 -56.37
CA THR A 1090 -61.71 98.71 -56.14
C THR A 1090 -61.78 99.29 -54.72
N THR A 1091 -60.77 99.02 -53.88
CA THR A 1091 -60.76 99.39 -52.46
C THR A 1091 -60.04 100.72 -52.24
N GLU A 1092 -60.64 101.59 -51.44
CA GLU A 1092 -60.07 102.88 -51.08
C GLU A 1092 -58.87 102.71 -50.12
N LEU A 1093 -57.73 103.31 -50.47
CA LEU A 1093 -56.54 103.31 -49.61
C LEU A 1093 -56.61 104.48 -48.64
N LEU A 1094 -56.29 104.24 -47.36
CA LEU A 1094 -56.32 105.29 -46.34
C LEU A 1094 -54.94 105.90 -46.12
N SER A 1095 -53.91 105.07 -45.98
CA SER A 1095 -52.55 105.54 -45.73
C SER A 1095 -51.49 104.54 -46.16
N ALA A 1096 -50.29 105.04 -46.49
CA ALA A 1096 -49.07 104.24 -46.58
C ALA A 1096 -48.10 104.68 -45.48
N VAL A 1097 -47.60 103.72 -44.71
CA VAL A 1097 -46.65 103.92 -43.62
C VAL A 1097 -45.32 103.30 -44.01
N ILE A 1098 -44.29 104.12 -44.13
CA ILE A 1098 -42.92 103.66 -44.40
C ILE A 1098 -42.21 103.44 -43.08
N MET A 1099 -41.64 102.24 -42.93
CA MET A 1099 -40.90 101.80 -41.76
C MET A 1099 -39.51 101.31 -42.17
N ASP A 1100 -38.52 101.46 -41.29
CA ASP A 1100 -37.21 100.82 -41.47
C ASP A 1100 -37.28 99.31 -41.15
N VAL A 1101 -36.16 98.61 -41.34
CA VAL A 1101 -36.04 97.16 -41.08
C VAL A 1101 -36.28 96.77 -39.62
N ASN A 1102 -36.22 97.72 -38.68
CA ASN A 1102 -36.47 97.51 -37.27
C ASN A 1102 -37.92 97.86 -36.88
N GLY A 1103 -38.79 98.18 -37.85
CA GLY A 1103 -40.19 98.52 -37.63
C GLY A 1103 -40.42 99.94 -37.11
N ARG A 1104 -39.39 100.81 -37.09
CA ARG A 1104 -39.55 102.20 -36.69
C ARG A 1104 -40.27 102.96 -37.80
N LEU A 1105 -41.36 103.65 -37.46
CA LEU A 1105 -42.11 104.50 -38.39
C LEU A 1105 -41.24 105.69 -38.82
N ILE A 1106 -41.00 105.79 -40.12
CA ILE A 1106 -40.16 106.82 -40.74
C ILE A 1106 -41.01 107.93 -41.33
N GLN A 1107 -42.08 107.56 -42.04
CA GLN A 1107 -42.97 108.51 -42.69
C GLN A 1107 -44.37 107.91 -42.85
N THR A 1108 -45.41 108.74 -42.74
CA THR A 1108 -46.79 108.36 -43.08
C THR A 1108 -47.30 109.26 -44.18
N ILE A 1109 -47.95 108.63 -45.16
CA ILE A 1109 -48.46 109.25 -46.37
C ILE A 1109 -49.96 109.02 -46.38
N ASN A 1110 -50.73 110.10 -46.49
CA ASN A 1110 -52.18 110.02 -46.59
C ASN A 1110 -52.56 109.66 -48.04
N LEU A 1111 -53.37 108.62 -48.21
CA LEU A 1111 -53.84 108.13 -49.51
C LEU A 1111 -55.37 108.28 -49.69
N SER A 1112 -56.06 108.86 -48.72
CA SER A 1112 -57.53 108.87 -48.61
C SER A 1112 -58.25 109.69 -49.69
N ASN A 1113 -57.53 110.27 -50.65
CA ASN A 1113 -58.08 111.03 -51.79
C ASN A 1113 -57.21 110.90 -53.06
N THR A 1114 -56.34 109.89 -53.11
CA THR A 1114 -55.41 109.72 -54.23
C THR A 1114 -56.03 108.85 -55.33
N GLY A 1115 -55.80 109.20 -56.60
CA GLY A 1115 -56.30 108.42 -57.74
C GLY A 1115 -55.58 107.07 -57.92
N VAL A 1116 -55.81 106.42 -59.07
CA VAL A 1116 -55.23 105.10 -59.40
C VAL A 1116 -53.69 105.06 -59.30
N SER A 1117 -53.00 106.20 -59.44
CA SER A 1117 -51.54 106.31 -59.30
C SER A 1117 -51.18 107.46 -58.36
N THR A 1118 -50.25 107.19 -57.43
CA THR A 1118 -49.75 108.16 -56.44
C THR A 1118 -48.23 108.14 -56.41
N GLU A 1119 -47.59 109.31 -56.52
CA GLU A 1119 -46.15 109.42 -56.32
C GLU A 1119 -45.79 109.65 -54.85
N ILE A 1120 -44.76 108.95 -54.41
CA ILE A 1120 -44.24 108.89 -53.05
C ILE A 1120 -42.74 109.20 -53.12
N SER A 1121 -42.34 110.36 -52.60
CA SER A 1121 -40.93 110.70 -52.48
C SER A 1121 -40.32 110.08 -51.23
N VAL A 1122 -39.23 109.36 -51.45
CA VAL A 1122 -38.35 108.77 -50.41
C VAL A 1122 -36.92 109.32 -50.52
N GLU A 1123 -36.74 110.45 -51.21
CA GLU A 1123 -35.44 111.04 -51.52
C GLU A 1123 -34.67 111.48 -50.25
N ALA A 1124 -35.39 111.83 -49.18
CA ALA A 1124 -34.80 112.16 -47.89
C ALA A 1124 -34.33 110.94 -47.06
N LEU A 1125 -34.70 109.72 -47.45
CA LEU A 1125 -34.31 108.50 -46.71
C LEU A 1125 -32.86 108.09 -47.03
N ALA A 1126 -32.15 107.45 -46.11
CA ALA A 1126 -30.82 106.88 -46.42
C ALA A 1126 -30.94 105.65 -47.34
N THR A 1127 -29.89 105.33 -48.10
CA THR A 1127 -29.77 104.07 -48.86
C THR A 1127 -30.00 102.86 -47.94
N GLY A 1128 -30.93 101.97 -48.30
CA GLY A 1128 -31.32 100.85 -47.44
C GLY A 1128 -32.66 100.20 -47.80
N MET A 1129 -33.04 99.15 -47.08
CA MET A 1129 -34.35 98.49 -47.21
C MET A 1129 -35.39 99.12 -46.28
N TYR A 1130 -36.61 99.27 -46.78
CA TYR A 1130 -37.75 99.79 -46.02
C TYR A 1130 -39.01 98.97 -46.32
N PHE A 1131 -39.99 99.02 -45.41
CA PHE A 1131 -41.28 98.38 -45.58
C PHE A 1131 -42.38 99.44 -45.64
N VAL A 1132 -43.24 99.34 -46.65
CA VAL A 1132 -44.39 100.22 -46.85
C VAL A 1132 -45.64 99.43 -46.50
N LYS A 1133 -46.25 99.73 -45.35
CA LYS A 1133 -47.55 99.18 -44.94
C LYS A 1133 -48.67 100.08 -45.47
N ILE A 1134 -49.47 99.55 -46.38
CA ILE A 1134 -50.60 100.24 -47.00
C ILE A 1134 -51.87 99.75 -46.30
N ASN A 1135 -52.64 100.67 -45.75
CA ASN A 1135 -53.83 100.39 -44.97
C ASN A 1135 -55.08 100.80 -45.74
N THR A 1136 -56.12 99.96 -45.67
CA THR A 1136 -57.50 100.26 -46.05
C THR A 1136 -58.37 100.33 -44.80
N ALA A 1137 -59.68 100.53 -44.96
CA ALA A 1137 -60.61 100.56 -43.83
C ALA A 1137 -60.70 99.23 -43.05
N THR A 1138 -60.41 98.10 -43.70
CA THR A 1138 -60.67 96.76 -43.15
C THR A 1138 -59.44 95.87 -43.10
N THR A 1139 -58.38 96.17 -43.85
CA THR A 1139 -57.17 95.34 -43.90
C THR A 1139 -55.92 96.17 -44.22
N SER A 1140 -54.75 95.56 -44.16
CA SER A 1140 -53.48 96.20 -44.50
C SER A 1140 -52.52 95.23 -45.17
N ILE A 1141 -51.77 95.69 -46.16
CA ILE A 1141 -50.73 94.91 -46.82
C ILE A 1141 -49.36 95.59 -46.65
N VAL A 1142 -48.30 94.80 -46.50
CA VAL A 1142 -46.92 95.31 -46.41
C VAL A 1142 -46.16 94.97 -47.69
N LYS A 1143 -45.55 95.97 -48.32
CA LYS A 1143 -44.66 95.80 -49.48
C LYS A 1143 -43.24 96.25 -49.11
N ARG A 1144 -42.24 95.45 -49.46
CA ARG A 1144 -40.83 95.80 -49.25
C ARG A 1144 -40.32 96.68 -50.38
N ILE A 1145 -39.59 97.74 -50.06
CA ILE A 1145 -38.88 98.60 -51.02
C ILE A 1145 -37.39 98.70 -50.69
N VAL A 1146 -36.56 98.92 -51.71
CA VAL A 1146 -35.12 99.14 -51.57
C VAL A 1146 -34.78 100.51 -52.16
N LYS A 1147 -34.15 101.38 -51.37
CA LYS A 1147 -33.59 102.65 -51.87
C LYS A 1147 -32.09 102.49 -52.08
N HIS A 1148 -31.63 102.76 -53.31
CA HIS A 1148 -30.20 102.84 -53.64
C HIS A 1148 -29.61 104.20 -53.30
#